data_AF-A0A959FID2-F1
#
_entry.id   AF-A0A959FID2-F1
#
_cell.length_a   1.000
_cell.length_b   1.000
_cell.length_c   1.000
_cell.angle_alpha   90.00
_cell.angle_beta   90.00
_cell.angle_gamma   90.00
#
_symmetry.space_group_name_H-M   'P 1'
#
loop_
_entity.id
_entity.type
_entity.pdbx_description
1 polymer ?
#
loop_
_entity_poly.entity_id
_entity_poly.type
_entity_poly.pdbx_seq_one_letter_code
_entity_poly.pdbx_strand_id
1 'polypeptide(L)'
;MNKTTILILLLGLAGSFLSAQTLTDWQAFHRSSQVNDWLEDGQQIYLATNVGIFVYDKATQALTDHWTVASAGLPSNKVEAIRIHPQTQSLYIGTYDIGMGLQQPDGSWTNMPYPDEWYQQSSNPLLTYCFAFSGDDELWVGTSRGLARWDGETWEQVQVDLSFPFQTAWEMTTMPDGEVLMAGNVLLQTQSDSLIMLNPDSGQGFPELFAYGSAHLCRQADGVIWYSTDVGQIGRLEEGEWTIFSQQNDNFPVELWNLLDIAHWGDNQVMFLGEWADHLFTYSDGEIVQSDTPVDLQKPLGIFRASDDETFFVSNDTLFVENNFYRLGNWPWNNAPHTLQTSLNGDLWYMDNLEMKRMTTGEVATYSIDGEPVIHSTFLFAADGSVWLPRGRTLYHFGADGEWLATYAEGQQGWPFDTYFYNHVVHPDGSIWAWHYEQGLYRLQDEQWSQVTMPSPSASLLDMAPYPGGGMLLAIWANSDVHFFVSSGGVLTPADLPDGWGSGGYISLEYDLQRGETWAIGTYQLARLTADGWETIDLPANWVPEDFARQVGFHATGLYLAGRNQLALLVDGNWLAYQQDELPLDSSPISDIGLDENGILWITHTPANVVESVATNLLTTGLDDPSLTPTTSALAYPNPAQQGQTTLVFTGLSVGENYRLHLISPDGRLLREESLAAVSGEWRGEVSLTGLPAGLYWYQLLDQGGQLRALVSVMHLQK
;
A
#
# COMPACT_ATOMS: atom_id res chain seq x y z
N MET A 1 38.41 60.21 25.14
CA MET A 1 38.04 60.67 23.78
C MET A 1 38.61 59.66 22.80
N ASN A 2 37.74 58.92 22.09
CA ASN A 2 37.90 58.33 20.74
C ASN A 2 39.12 57.44 20.46
N LYS A 3 39.05 56.28 19.80
CA LYS A 3 38.02 55.58 19.02
C LYS A 3 38.54 54.16 18.84
N THR A 4 37.69 53.16 19.06
CA THR A 4 37.92 51.76 18.70
C THR A 4 37.66 51.62 17.20
N THR A 5 38.66 51.19 16.43
CA THR A 5 38.49 50.78 15.03
C THR A 5 38.26 49.28 15.03
N ILE A 6 37.01 48.85 14.86
CA ILE A 6 36.67 47.47 14.51
C ILE A 6 36.50 47.44 12.99
N LEU A 7 37.30 46.61 12.34
CA LEU A 7 37.20 46.28 10.93
C LEU A 7 36.00 45.32 10.76
N ILE A 8 34.93 45.75 10.11
CA ILE A 8 33.84 44.87 9.68
C ILE A 8 34.21 44.36 8.28
N LEU A 9 34.55 43.08 8.18
CA LEU A 9 34.57 42.35 6.92
C LEU A 9 33.11 41.99 6.57
N LEU A 10 32.55 42.67 5.57
CA LEU A 10 31.32 42.24 4.90
C LEU A 10 31.69 41.12 3.91
N LEU A 11 31.52 39.87 4.33
CA LEU A 11 31.40 38.73 3.41
C LEU A 11 29.94 38.67 2.98
N GLY A 12 29.69 39.10 1.74
CA GLY A 12 28.43 38.88 1.06
C GLY A 12 28.25 37.39 0.79
N LEU A 13 27.52 36.72 1.68
CA LEU A 13 26.79 35.49 1.36
C LEU A 13 25.42 35.92 0.84
N ALA A 14 25.34 36.19 -0.46
CA ALA A 14 24.08 35.98 -1.17
C ALA A 14 23.93 34.46 -1.32
N GLY A 15 23.53 33.81 -0.22
CA GLY A 15 22.97 32.47 -0.30
C GLY A 15 21.63 32.62 -0.99
N SER A 16 21.54 32.16 -2.23
CA SER A 16 20.27 31.79 -2.84
C SER A 16 19.65 30.73 -1.94
N PHE A 17 18.72 31.15 -1.07
CA PHE A 17 17.76 30.25 -0.47
C PHE A 17 16.84 29.79 -1.61
N LEU A 18 17.25 28.77 -2.36
CA LEU A 18 16.30 27.90 -3.02
C LEU A 18 15.56 27.21 -1.88
N SER A 19 14.28 27.53 -1.70
CA SER A 19 13.40 26.68 -0.90
C SER A 19 13.49 25.28 -1.51
N ALA A 20 13.99 24.30 -0.75
CA ALA A 20 13.94 22.92 -1.19
C ALA A 20 12.47 22.60 -1.50
N GLN A 21 12.17 22.31 -2.77
CA GLN A 21 10.85 21.86 -3.16
C GLN A 21 10.68 20.45 -2.58
N THR A 22 9.85 20.32 -1.56
CA THR A 22 9.48 19.02 -0.99
C THR A 22 8.16 18.57 -1.58
N LEU A 23 8.00 17.27 -1.83
CA LEU A 23 6.71 16.67 -2.14
C LEU A 23 5.74 16.89 -0.97
N THR A 24 4.68 17.68 -1.22
CA THR A 24 3.63 17.99 -0.25
C THR A 24 2.28 17.48 -0.75
N ASP A 25 1.27 17.47 0.13
CA ASP A 25 -0.11 17.11 -0.22
C ASP A 25 -0.31 15.63 -0.57
N TRP A 26 0.35 14.75 0.19
CA TRP A 26 0.16 13.31 0.11
C TRP A 26 -1.28 12.90 0.43
N GLN A 27 -1.81 11.99 -0.37
CA GLN A 27 -3.03 11.24 -0.09
C GLN A 27 -2.71 9.76 -0.14
N ALA A 28 -3.37 8.99 0.73
CA ALA A 28 -3.22 7.54 0.75
C ALA A 28 -4.60 6.88 0.76
N PHE A 29 -4.72 5.84 -0.07
CA PHE A 29 -5.90 5.02 -0.23
C PHE A 29 -5.59 3.63 0.29
N HIS A 30 -6.21 3.28 1.41
CA HIS A 30 -5.93 2.05 2.14
C HIS A 30 -7.08 1.07 1.99
N ARG A 31 -6.74 -0.20 1.85
CA ARG A 31 -7.63 -1.32 2.09
C ARG A 31 -6.98 -2.25 3.08
N SER A 32 -7.57 -2.42 4.25
CA SER A 32 -7.13 -3.47 5.16
C SER A 32 -7.24 -4.82 4.46
N SER A 33 -6.26 -5.69 4.66
CA SER A 33 -6.41 -7.11 4.30
C SER A 33 -6.46 -7.99 5.52
N GLN A 34 -6.26 -7.45 6.72
CA GLN A 34 -6.28 -8.19 7.96
C GLN A 34 -6.48 -7.25 9.15
N VAL A 35 -7.37 -7.64 10.06
CA VAL A 35 -7.39 -7.12 11.44
C VAL A 35 -6.61 -8.11 12.29
N ASN A 36 -5.53 -7.64 12.90
CA ASN A 36 -4.57 -8.48 13.62
C ASN A 36 -4.89 -8.58 15.11
N ASP A 37 -5.37 -7.48 15.69
CA ASP A 37 -5.64 -7.37 17.12
C ASP A 37 -6.63 -6.22 17.36
N TRP A 38 -7.20 -6.20 18.56
CA TRP A 38 -8.13 -5.16 18.96
C TRP A 38 -7.91 -4.78 20.42
N LEU A 39 -8.36 -3.58 20.76
CA LEU A 39 -8.29 -3.05 22.11
C LEU A 39 -9.51 -2.19 22.39
N GLU A 40 -10.17 -2.46 23.51
CA GLU A 40 -11.22 -1.59 24.03
C GLU A 40 -10.65 -0.62 25.08
N ASP A 41 -10.93 0.66 24.91
CA ASP A 41 -10.70 1.70 25.93
C ASP A 41 -11.92 2.61 26.04
N GLY A 42 -12.70 2.42 27.10
CA GLY A 42 -13.90 3.20 27.38
C GLY A 42 -14.99 3.04 26.31
N GLN A 43 -15.10 4.01 25.41
CA GLN A 43 -16.08 4.03 24.31
C GLN A 43 -15.44 3.80 22.94
N GLN A 44 -14.14 3.57 22.90
CA GLN A 44 -13.38 3.36 21.67
C GLN A 44 -12.95 1.91 21.57
N ILE A 45 -13.08 1.35 20.37
CA ILE A 45 -12.46 0.10 19.96
C ILE A 45 -11.39 0.47 18.93
N TYR A 46 -10.15 0.13 19.24
CA TYR A 46 -9.02 0.23 18.34
C TYR A 46 -8.85 -1.10 17.62
N LEU A 47 -8.71 -1.05 16.31
CA LEU A 47 -8.50 -2.21 15.45
C LEU A 47 -7.11 -2.08 14.81
N ALA A 48 -6.16 -2.89 15.27
CA ALA A 48 -4.84 -2.99 14.66
C ALA A 48 -4.94 -3.75 13.34
N THR A 49 -4.37 -3.19 12.28
CA THR A 49 -4.42 -3.76 10.92
C THR A 49 -3.08 -3.64 10.22
N ASN A 50 -2.98 -4.26 9.04
CA ASN A 50 -1.82 -4.12 8.16
C ASN A 50 -1.72 -2.76 7.43
N VAL A 51 -2.67 -1.84 7.67
CA VAL A 51 -2.70 -0.49 7.08
C VAL A 51 -2.94 0.61 8.12
N GLY A 52 -2.59 0.36 9.39
CA GLY A 52 -2.70 1.31 10.51
C GLY A 52 -3.72 0.86 11.55
N ILE A 53 -4.23 1.80 12.34
CA ILE A 53 -5.22 1.53 13.39
C ILE A 53 -6.53 2.24 13.05
N PHE A 54 -7.63 1.49 12.96
CA PHE A 54 -8.96 2.07 12.84
C PHE A 54 -9.59 2.26 14.24
N VAL A 55 -10.30 3.36 14.44
CA VAL A 55 -10.99 3.65 15.69
C VAL A 55 -12.49 3.62 15.48
N TYR A 56 -13.17 2.69 16.13
CA TYR A 56 -14.62 2.61 16.19
C TYR A 56 -15.10 3.24 17.51
N ASP A 57 -16.00 4.21 17.41
CA ASP A 57 -16.65 4.82 18.57
C ASP A 57 -18.01 4.16 18.80
N LYS A 58 -18.15 3.48 19.94
CA LYS A 58 -19.37 2.74 20.32
C LYS A 58 -20.56 3.65 20.59
N ALA A 59 -20.32 4.88 21.05
CA ALA A 59 -21.40 5.83 21.39
C ALA A 59 -22.08 6.39 20.14
N THR A 60 -21.31 6.63 19.08
CA THR A 60 -21.77 7.15 17.79
C THR A 60 -22.01 6.05 16.76
N GLN A 61 -21.55 4.82 17.05
CA GLN A 61 -21.56 3.67 16.15
C GLN A 61 -20.94 3.99 14.80
N ALA A 62 -19.72 4.55 14.82
CA ALA A 62 -19.02 4.96 13.60
C ALA A 62 -17.53 4.71 13.71
N LEU A 63 -16.91 4.39 12.56
CA LEU A 63 -15.48 4.57 12.39
C LEU A 63 -15.18 6.08 12.42
N THR A 64 -14.46 6.53 13.42
CA THR A 64 -14.19 7.96 13.68
C THR A 64 -12.83 8.39 13.17
N ASP A 65 -11.82 7.52 13.25
CA ASP A 65 -10.45 7.83 12.86
C ASP A 65 -9.75 6.63 12.20
N HIS A 66 -8.73 6.95 11.41
CA HIS A 66 -7.75 6.01 10.86
C HIS A 66 -6.34 6.56 11.09
N TRP A 67 -5.63 5.95 12.01
CA TRP A 67 -4.28 6.33 12.41
C TRP A 67 -3.26 5.61 11.51
N THR A 68 -2.41 6.40 10.87
CA THR A 68 -1.31 5.94 10.00
C THR A 68 -0.03 6.68 10.35
N VAL A 69 1.08 6.33 9.70
CA VAL A 69 2.32 7.11 9.75
C VAL A 69 2.03 8.57 9.39
N ALA A 70 1.25 8.80 8.33
CA ALA A 70 0.94 10.14 7.83
C ALA A 70 -0.05 10.92 8.73
N SER A 71 -1.09 10.26 9.27
CA SER A 71 -2.17 10.96 9.99
C SER A 71 -1.92 11.14 11.48
N ALA A 72 -1.26 10.17 12.12
CA ALA A 72 -1.08 10.11 13.57
C ALA A 72 0.40 9.98 13.98
N GLY A 73 1.32 9.93 13.01
CA GLY A 73 2.74 9.71 13.29
C GLY A 73 3.03 8.31 13.82
N LEU A 74 2.21 7.31 13.47
CA LEU A 74 2.51 5.92 13.82
C LEU A 74 3.92 5.57 13.35
N PRO A 75 4.67 4.74 14.09
CA PRO A 75 6.00 4.37 13.68
C PRO A 75 5.96 3.37 12.50
N SER A 76 4.85 2.63 12.31
CA SER A 76 4.57 1.80 11.13
C SER A 76 3.06 1.64 10.92
N ASN A 77 2.64 1.43 9.67
CA ASN A 77 1.27 1.06 9.32
C ASN A 77 0.98 -0.44 9.53
N LYS A 78 1.99 -1.30 9.71
CA LYS A 78 1.81 -2.75 9.86
C LYS A 78 1.69 -3.12 11.33
N VAL A 79 0.52 -2.86 11.92
CA VAL A 79 0.28 -3.03 13.35
C VAL A 79 -0.29 -4.43 13.62
N GLU A 80 0.44 -5.22 14.38
CA GLU A 80 0.11 -6.62 14.69
C GLU A 80 -0.57 -6.78 16.03
N ALA A 81 -0.18 -5.95 17.01
CA ALA A 81 -0.72 -6.03 18.35
C ALA A 81 -0.85 -4.64 18.97
N ILE A 82 -1.81 -4.46 19.87
CA ILE A 82 -2.10 -3.19 20.52
C ILE A 82 -2.56 -3.41 21.96
N ARG A 83 -1.93 -2.73 22.92
CA ARG A 83 -2.32 -2.81 24.34
C ARG A 83 -2.12 -1.46 25.02
N ILE A 84 -2.92 -1.20 26.04
CA ILE A 84 -2.67 -0.12 27.00
C ILE A 84 -1.87 -0.69 28.16
N HIS A 85 -0.80 0.02 28.51
CA HIS A 85 -0.03 -0.27 29.69
C HIS A 85 -0.88 -0.03 30.94
N PRO A 86 -1.03 -1.02 31.85
CA PRO A 86 -2.04 -0.99 32.91
C PRO A 86 -1.85 0.19 33.88
N GLN A 87 -0.61 0.61 34.12
CA GLN A 87 -0.28 1.62 35.13
C GLN A 87 -0.13 3.04 34.56
N THR A 88 0.63 3.19 33.47
CA THR A 88 0.88 4.50 32.83
C THR A 88 -0.26 4.95 31.93
N GLN A 89 -1.12 4.02 31.50
CA GLN A 89 -2.17 4.24 30.49
C GLN A 89 -1.63 4.64 29.11
N SER A 90 -0.33 4.46 28.86
CA SER A 90 0.27 4.66 27.54
C SER A 90 -0.12 3.52 26.60
N LEU A 91 -0.35 3.85 25.33
CA LEU A 91 -0.64 2.88 24.30
C LEU A 91 0.65 2.35 23.68
N TYR A 92 0.74 1.04 23.57
CA TYR A 92 1.83 0.30 22.94
C TYR A 92 1.30 -0.41 21.71
N ILE A 93 2.16 -0.52 20.70
CA ILE A 93 1.88 -1.30 19.50
C ILE A 93 3.06 -2.23 19.19
N GLY A 94 2.75 -3.43 18.72
CA GLY A 94 3.69 -4.33 18.08
C GLY A 94 3.53 -4.20 16.57
N THR A 95 4.62 -4.22 15.83
CA THR A 95 4.63 -4.02 14.38
C THR A 95 5.36 -5.14 13.65
N TYR A 96 5.00 -5.35 12.39
CA TYR A 96 5.58 -6.42 11.58
C TYR A 96 6.99 -6.09 11.04
N ASP A 97 7.44 -4.82 11.08
CA ASP A 97 8.66 -4.39 10.40
C ASP A 97 9.67 -3.63 11.27
N ILE A 98 9.25 -2.99 12.36
CA ILE A 98 10.14 -2.14 13.17
C ILE A 98 10.22 -2.51 14.66
N GLY A 99 9.50 -3.54 15.09
CA GLY A 99 9.43 -3.97 16.49
C GLY A 99 8.28 -3.31 17.24
N MET A 100 8.56 -2.60 18.33
CA MET A 100 7.54 -2.02 19.21
C MET A 100 7.43 -0.50 19.06
N GLY A 101 6.23 0.04 19.21
CA GLY A 101 5.96 1.48 19.27
C GLY A 101 5.32 1.86 20.61
N LEU A 102 5.72 3.01 21.15
CA LEU A 102 5.16 3.60 22.37
C LEU A 102 4.61 4.99 22.07
N GLN A 103 3.33 5.20 22.40
CA GLN A 103 2.72 6.52 22.39
C GLN A 103 3.10 7.32 23.63
N GLN A 104 3.64 8.51 23.40
CA GLN A 104 3.99 9.48 24.42
C GLN A 104 2.76 10.25 24.92
N PRO A 105 2.82 10.86 26.12
CA PRO A 105 1.70 11.62 26.67
C PRO A 105 1.23 12.82 25.82
N ASP A 106 2.06 13.31 24.91
CA ASP A 106 1.72 14.38 23.96
C ASP A 106 1.09 13.86 22.65
N GLY A 107 0.90 12.54 22.54
CA GLY A 107 0.35 11.86 21.37
C GLY A 107 1.39 11.45 20.32
N SER A 108 2.65 11.89 20.45
CA SER A 108 3.74 11.48 19.55
C SER A 108 4.15 10.03 19.78
N TRP A 109 4.82 9.42 18.80
CA TRP A 109 5.27 8.05 18.89
C TRP A 109 6.79 7.95 18.97
N THR A 110 7.24 6.95 19.72
CA THR A 110 8.65 6.55 19.81
C THR A 110 8.79 5.09 19.45
N ASN A 111 9.76 4.79 18.59
CA ASN A 111 10.14 3.43 18.28
C ASN A 111 10.95 2.82 19.46
N MET A 112 10.66 1.57 19.78
CA MET A 112 11.36 0.73 20.74
C MET A 112 11.93 -0.49 19.98
N PRO A 113 13.04 -0.32 19.25
CA PRO A 113 13.61 -1.40 18.45
C PRO A 113 14.19 -2.50 19.33
N TYR A 114 14.24 -3.71 18.78
CA TYR A 114 14.99 -4.80 19.38
C TYR A 114 16.51 -4.57 19.23
N PRO A 115 17.36 -5.28 19.98
CA PRO A 115 18.81 -5.21 19.79
C PRO A 115 19.26 -5.56 18.37
N ASP A 116 20.15 -4.75 17.78
CA ASP A 116 20.65 -4.91 16.39
C ASP A 116 21.20 -6.32 16.09
N GLU A 117 21.87 -6.93 17.06
CA GLU A 117 22.43 -8.28 16.99
C GLU A 117 21.36 -9.36 16.76
N TRP A 118 20.10 -9.09 17.10
CA TRP A 118 19.00 -10.00 16.82
C TRP A 118 18.60 -9.93 15.36
N TYR A 119 18.84 -8.84 14.63
CA TYR A 119 18.54 -8.77 13.20
C TYR A 119 19.58 -9.51 12.35
N GLN A 120 20.85 -9.55 12.79
CA GLN A 120 21.99 -10.11 12.01
C GLN A 120 21.91 -11.61 11.67
N GLN A 121 20.97 -12.35 12.26
CA GLN A 121 20.84 -13.79 12.02
C GLN A 121 20.00 -14.14 10.77
N SER A 122 19.36 -13.17 10.11
CA SER A 122 18.73 -13.35 8.79
C SER A 122 18.50 -12.03 8.06
N SER A 123 18.22 -12.06 6.76
CA SER A 123 17.81 -10.87 5.99
C SER A 123 16.37 -10.42 6.27
N ASN A 124 15.60 -11.16 7.08
CA ASN A 124 14.20 -10.86 7.35
C ASN A 124 14.05 -10.11 8.69
N PRO A 125 13.16 -9.11 8.77
CA PRO A 125 12.89 -8.38 10.01
C PRO A 125 12.43 -9.33 11.13
N LEU A 126 12.74 -8.96 12.37
CA LEU A 126 12.19 -9.63 13.56
C LEU A 126 10.76 -9.13 13.75
N LEU A 127 9.80 -10.04 13.62
CA LEU A 127 8.37 -9.72 13.63
C LEU A 127 7.85 -9.79 15.06
N THR A 128 6.97 -8.86 15.45
CA THR A 128 6.18 -8.96 16.68
C THR A 128 4.81 -9.53 16.34
N TYR A 129 4.39 -10.61 16.99
CA TYR A 129 3.05 -11.20 16.80
C TYR A 129 2.06 -10.79 17.89
N CYS A 130 2.52 -10.78 19.14
CA CYS A 130 1.68 -10.44 20.29
C CYS A 130 2.52 -9.93 21.45
N PHE A 131 1.88 -9.28 22.42
CA PHE A 131 2.54 -8.93 23.67
C PHE A 131 1.55 -8.74 24.82
N ALA A 132 2.06 -8.81 26.05
CA ALA A 132 1.32 -8.55 27.27
C ALA A 132 2.26 -7.98 28.36
N PHE A 133 1.68 -7.25 29.31
CA PHE A 133 2.39 -6.75 30.49
C PHE A 133 2.16 -7.69 31.67
N SER A 134 3.21 -8.12 32.35
CA SER A 134 3.10 -8.88 33.60
C SER A 134 2.66 -7.97 34.77
N GLY A 135 2.29 -8.59 35.90
CA GLY A 135 2.01 -7.86 37.14
C GLY A 135 3.21 -7.12 37.72
N ASP A 136 4.43 -7.51 37.33
CA ASP A 136 5.69 -6.88 37.72
C ASP A 136 6.13 -5.77 36.73
N ASP A 137 5.24 -5.37 35.81
CA ASP A 137 5.47 -4.34 34.79
C ASP A 137 6.49 -4.72 33.71
N GLU A 138 6.76 -6.02 33.55
CA GLU A 138 7.60 -6.51 32.46
C GLU A 138 6.76 -6.69 31.19
N LEU A 139 7.31 -6.28 30.05
CA LEU A 139 6.70 -6.49 28.74
C LEU A 139 7.18 -7.82 28.15
N TRP A 140 6.25 -8.75 27.97
CA TRP A 140 6.47 -10.04 27.30
C TRP A 140 6.00 -9.96 25.86
N VAL A 141 6.82 -10.45 24.93
CA VAL A 141 6.58 -10.32 23.50
C VAL A 141 6.80 -11.63 22.77
N GLY A 142 5.81 -12.06 21.98
CA GLY A 142 5.92 -13.16 21.03
C GLY A 142 6.48 -12.65 19.71
N THR A 143 7.58 -13.23 19.25
CA THR A 143 8.29 -12.79 18.04
C THR A 143 8.49 -13.93 17.04
N SER A 144 8.83 -13.62 15.79
CA SER A 144 9.21 -14.65 14.80
C SER A 144 10.44 -15.49 15.17
N ARG A 145 11.10 -15.21 16.31
CA ARG A 145 12.29 -15.90 16.81
C ARG A 145 12.19 -16.28 18.29
N GLY A 146 10.98 -16.56 18.76
CA GLY A 146 10.71 -16.98 20.13
C GLY A 146 10.15 -15.84 20.99
N LEU A 147 10.47 -15.88 22.28
CA LEU A 147 10.00 -14.89 23.25
C LEU A 147 11.06 -13.82 23.51
N ALA A 148 10.61 -12.59 23.66
CA ALA A 148 11.42 -11.49 24.16
C ALA A 148 10.78 -10.90 25.43
N ARG A 149 11.62 -10.39 26.33
CA ARG A 149 11.21 -9.70 27.55
C ARG A 149 11.88 -8.34 27.64
N TRP A 150 11.15 -7.33 28.10
CA TRP A 150 11.66 -6.00 28.42
C TRP A 150 11.32 -5.65 29.87
N ASP A 151 12.34 -5.33 30.66
CA ASP A 151 12.22 -5.03 32.10
C ASP A 151 12.08 -3.52 32.41
N GLY A 152 11.90 -2.69 31.37
CA GLY A 152 11.91 -1.24 31.48
C GLY A 152 13.24 -0.59 31.06
N GLU A 153 14.34 -1.35 31.04
CA GLU A 153 15.68 -0.86 30.71
C GLU A 153 16.41 -1.69 29.66
N THR A 154 16.20 -3.00 29.62
CA THR A 154 16.93 -3.95 28.78
C THR A 154 16.05 -5.03 28.15
N TRP A 155 16.39 -5.39 26.91
CA TRP A 155 15.76 -6.49 26.18
C TRP A 155 16.51 -7.80 26.45
N GLU A 156 15.77 -8.87 26.68
CA GLU A 156 16.28 -10.22 26.81
C GLU A 156 15.53 -11.17 25.87
N GLN A 157 16.26 -12.02 25.14
CA GLN A 157 15.66 -13.14 24.41
C GLN A 157 15.48 -14.29 25.39
N VAL A 158 14.23 -14.69 25.62
CA VAL A 158 13.91 -15.70 26.63
C VAL A 158 14.06 -17.09 26.04
N GLN A 159 14.93 -17.89 26.64
CA GLN A 159 15.12 -19.29 26.26
C GLN A 159 13.97 -20.14 26.80
N VAL A 160 13.35 -20.91 25.91
CA VAL A 160 12.28 -21.85 26.25
C VAL A 160 12.85 -23.26 26.24
N ASP A 161 13.09 -23.82 27.43
CA ASP A 161 13.71 -25.13 27.62
C ASP A 161 12.70 -26.27 27.48
N LEU A 162 12.41 -26.64 26.23
CA LEU A 162 11.56 -27.78 25.88
C LEU A 162 12.37 -28.89 25.19
N SER A 163 11.82 -30.10 25.19
CA SER A 163 12.39 -31.24 24.45
C SER A 163 12.23 -31.14 22.93
N PHE A 164 11.52 -30.12 22.46
CA PHE A 164 11.24 -29.81 21.07
C PHE A 164 11.38 -28.30 20.83
N PRO A 165 11.58 -27.85 19.57
CA PRO A 165 11.73 -26.43 19.27
C PRO A 165 10.45 -25.64 19.56
N PHE A 166 10.56 -24.60 20.39
CA PHE A 166 9.55 -23.54 20.50
C PHE A 166 9.88 -22.45 19.48
N GLN A 167 8.93 -22.12 18.61
CA GLN A 167 9.13 -21.10 17.59
C GLN A 167 8.64 -19.74 18.05
N THR A 168 7.41 -19.65 18.58
CA THR A 168 6.81 -18.38 18.95
C THR A 168 5.55 -18.54 19.82
N ALA A 169 5.07 -17.42 20.34
CA ALA A 169 3.72 -17.21 20.84
C ALA A 169 2.96 -16.28 19.89
N TRP A 170 1.74 -16.64 19.53
CA TRP A 170 0.84 -15.89 18.67
C TRP A 170 -0.18 -15.05 19.44
N GLU A 171 -0.50 -15.45 20.67
CA GLU A 171 -1.40 -14.68 21.54
C GLU A 171 -0.90 -14.70 22.99
N MET A 172 -1.13 -13.61 23.72
CA MET A 172 -0.81 -13.50 25.14
C MET A 172 -1.91 -12.78 25.92
N THR A 173 -2.12 -13.20 27.16
CA THR A 173 -3.02 -12.52 28.08
C THR A 173 -2.47 -12.53 29.50
N THR A 174 -2.70 -11.45 30.24
CA THR A 174 -2.29 -11.33 31.65
C THR A 174 -3.39 -11.83 32.56
N MET A 175 -3.02 -12.74 33.46
CA MET A 175 -3.89 -13.31 34.48
C MET A 175 -4.10 -12.34 35.66
N PRO A 176 -5.17 -12.47 36.45
CA PRO A 176 -5.45 -11.58 37.58
C PRO A 176 -4.37 -11.54 38.67
N ASP A 177 -3.53 -12.57 38.76
CA ASP A 177 -2.38 -12.64 39.68
C ASP A 177 -1.11 -11.99 39.10
N GLY A 178 -1.14 -11.53 37.85
CA GLY A 178 -0.03 -10.89 37.16
C GLY A 178 0.81 -11.84 36.30
N GLU A 179 0.53 -13.15 36.31
CA GLU A 179 1.21 -14.09 35.43
C GLU A 179 0.73 -13.92 33.98
N VAL A 180 1.60 -14.17 32.99
CA VAL A 180 1.28 -14.08 31.57
C VAL A 180 1.09 -15.49 31.01
N LEU A 181 -0.07 -15.73 30.38
CA LEU A 181 -0.31 -16.89 29.53
C LEU A 181 0.09 -16.58 28.10
N MET A 182 0.77 -17.54 27.46
CA MET A 182 1.30 -17.41 26.12
C MET A 182 0.87 -18.60 25.28
N ALA A 183 -0.03 -18.37 24.32
CA ALA A 183 -0.43 -19.35 23.34
C ALA A 183 0.54 -19.32 22.17
N GLY A 184 1.37 -20.37 22.08
CA GLY A 184 2.31 -20.59 21.00
C GLY A 184 2.19 -22.00 20.47
N ASN A 185 3.32 -22.60 20.10
CA ASN A 185 3.35 -24.04 19.79
C ASN A 185 2.78 -24.90 20.94
N VAL A 186 2.90 -24.39 22.17
CA VAL A 186 2.31 -24.91 23.40
C VAL A 186 1.80 -23.72 24.23
N LEU A 187 0.96 -23.99 25.23
CA LEU A 187 0.54 -23.02 26.22
C LEU A 187 1.59 -22.92 27.33
N LEU A 188 2.23 -21.75 27.42
CA LEU A 188 3.18 -21.42 28.48
C LEU A 188 2.55 -20.46 29.49
N GLN A 189 3.01 -20.53 30.73
CA GLN A 189 2.67 -19.60 31.81
C GLN A 189 3.96 -19.13 32.50
N THR A 190 4.05 -17.84 32.80
CA THR A 190 5.11 -17.32 33.67
C THR A 190 4.87 -17.76 35.10
N GLN A 191 5.89 -18.29 35.77
CA GLN A 191 5.84 -18.63 37.18
C GLN A 191 7.14 -18.20 37.86
N SER A 192 7.09 -17.11 38.63
CA SER A 192 8.29 -16.45 39.16
C SER A 192 9.30 -16.15 38.04
N ASP A 193 10.57 -16.58 38.16
CA ASP A 193 11.61 -16.37 37.14
C ASP A 193 11.65 -17.47 36.05
N SER A 194 10.58 -18.26 35.88
CA SER A 194 10.58 -19.42 34.96
C SER A 194 9.31 -19.52 34.13
N LEU A 195 9.39 -20.28 33.03
CA LEU A 195 8.24 -20.63 32.20
C LEU A 195 7.84 -22.08 32.47
N ILE A 196 6.55 -22.32 32.67
CA ILE A 196 5.98 -23.66 32.77
C ILE A 196 5.07 -23.95 31.57
N MET A 197 5.15 -25.17 31.05
CA MET A 197 4.23 -25.66 30.02
C MET A 197 3.00 -26.27 30.69
N LEU A 198 1.82 -25.82 30.28
CA LEU A 198 0.55 -26.28 30.84
C LEU A 198 -0.07 -27.46 30.07
N ASN A 199 0.42 -27.74 28.86
CA ASN A 199 -0.10 -28.80 28.00
C ASN A 199 -0.07 -30.18 28.69
N PRO A 200 -1.10 -31.02 28.48
CA PRO A 200 -1.08 -32.41 28.90
C PRO A 200 0.05 -33.21 28.23
N ASP A 201 0.62 -34.16 28.98
CA ASP A 201 1.53 -35.16 28.42
C ASP A 201 0.73 -36.22 27.63
N SER A 202 1.02 -36.40 26.34
CA SER A 202 0.40 -37.46 25.53
C SER A 202 0.91 -38.86 25.85
N GLY A 203 2.02 -38.96 26.62
CA GLY A 203 2.74 -40.21 26.84
C GLY A 203 3.49 -40.74 25.61
N GLN A 204 3.49 -40.00 24.49
CA GLN A 204 4.17 -40.36 23.23
C GLN A 204 5.46 -39.54 22.97
N GLY A 205 5.92 -38.77 23.97
CA GLY A 205 7.12 -37.92 23.84
C GLY A 205 6.87 -36.57 23.16
N PHE A 206 5.61 -36.16 23.04
CA PHE A 206 5.17 -34.87 22.51
C PHE A 206 3.91 -34.41 23.27
N PRO A 207 3.69 -33.12 23.54
CA PRO A 207 2.50 -32.69 24.29
C PRO A 207 1.21 -32.84 23.45
N GLU A 208 0.07 -33.00 24.12
CA GLU A 208 -1.23 -32.74 23.49
C GLU A 208 -1.45 -31.23 23.35
N LEU A 209 -2.41 -30.79 22.53
CA LEU A 209 -2.68 -29.37 22.27
C LEU A 209 -1.45 -28.64 21.66
N PHE A 210 -0.77 -29.26 20.71
CA PHE A 210 0.35 -28.62 20.02
C PHE A 210 -0.13 -27.87 18.77
N ALA A 211 0.41 -26.67 18.55
CA ALA A 211 0.13 -25.83 17.38
C ALA A 211 1.36 -25.68 16.47
N TYR A 212 1.14 -25.59 15.16
CA TYR A 212 2.21 -25.42 14.16
C TYR A 212 2.30 -24.00 13.61
N GLY A 213 1.17 -23.32 13.42
CA GLY A 213 1.10 -22.01 12.78
C GLY A 213 0.20 -20.97 13.44
N SER A 214 -0.76 -21.38 14.29
CA SER A 214 -1.59 -20.45 15.06
C SER A 214 -2.14 -21.11 16.32
N ALA A 215 -2.35 -20.30 17.36
CA ALA A 215 -3.06 -20.70 18.57
C ALA A 215 -3.81 -19.51 19.16
N HIS A 216 -4.96 -19.78 19.79
CA HIS A 216 -5.84 -18.73 20.33
C HIS A 216 -6.21 -19.00 21.80
N LEU A 217 -6.49 -17.92 22.54
CA LEU A 217 -6.85 -17.94 23.95
C LEU A 217 -8.18 -17.25 24.21
N CYS A 218 -9.01 -17.86 25.05
CA CYS A 218 -10.16 -17.18 25.63
C CYS A 218 -10.23 -17.47 27.13
N ARG A 219 -10.13 -16.42 27.96
CA ARG A 219 -10.29 -16.50 29.40
C ARG A 219 -11.70 -16.11 29.80
N GLN A 220 -12.40 -16.99 30.52
CA GLN A 220 -13.71 -16.69 31.10
C GLN A 220 -13.57 -16.02 32.47
N ALA A 221 -14.64 -15.33 32.90
CA ALA A 221 -14.64 -14.58 34.16
C ALA A 221 -14.50 -15.47 35.41
N ASP A 222 -14.93 -16.73 35.32
CA ASP A 222 -14.80 -17.75 36.36
C ASP A 222 -13.40 -18.38 36.44
N GLY A 223 -12.47 -17.99 35.55
CA GLY A 223 -11.09 -18.47 35.53
C GLY A 223 -10.86 -19.67 34.60
N VAL A 224 -11.89 -20.16 33.90
CA VAL A 224 -11.72 -21.18 32.87
C VAL A 224 -10.92 -20.61 31.70
N ILE A 225 -9.95 -21.38 31.21
CA ILE A 225 -9.12 -21.01 30.06
C ILE A 225 -9.43 -21.94 28.90
N TRP A 226 -9.70 -21.35 27.74
CA TRP A 226 -9.78 -22.06 26.49
C TRP A 226 -8.52 -21.80 25.68
N TYR A 227 -7.98 -22.85 25.09
CA TYR A 227 -6.81 -22.82 24.26
C TYR A 227 -7.03 -23.70 23.03
N SER A 228 -6.84 -23.15 21.84
CA SER A 228 -7.07 -23.85 20.59
C SER A 228 -5.86 -23.82 19.68
N THR A 229 -5.71 -24.86 18.86
CA THR A 229 -4.61 -24.99 17.91
C THR A 229 -5.10 -25.10 16.47
N ASP A 230 -4.23 -24.77 15.53
CA ASP A 230 -4.43 -24.90 14.08
C ASP A 230 -4.54 -26.35 13.55
N VAL A 231 -4.49 -27.36 14.42
CA VAL A 231 -4.62 -28.78 14.06
C VAL A 231 -5.88 -29.44 14.64
N GLY A 232 -6.88 -28.62 14.96
CA GLY A 232 -8.21 -29.10 15.33
C GLY A 232 -8.29 -29.69 16.72
N GLN A 233 -7.50 -29.16 17.65
CA GLN A 233 -7.61 -29.46 19.07
C GLN A 233 -7.99 -28.20 19.85
N ILE A 234 -9.02 -28.33 20.69
CA ILE A 234 -9.48 -27.28 21.60
C ILE A 234 -9.42 -27.84 23.01
N GLY A 235 -8.66 -27.21 23.87
CA GLY A 235 -8.53 -27.53 25.28
C GLY A 235 -9.31 -26.54 26.15
N ARG A 236 -10.03 -27.06 27.12
CA ARG A 236 -10.65 -26.31 28.22
C ARG A 236 -9.94 -26.69 29.52
N LEU A 237 -9.30 -25.72 30.15
CA LEU A 237 -8.61 -25.87 31.43
C LEU A 237 -9.47 -25.26 32.54
N GLU A 238 -9.92 -26.11 33.47
CA GLU A 238 -10.71 -25.73 34.64
C GLU A 238 -10.12 -26.39 35.89
N GLU A 239 -9.82 -25.59 36.92
CA GLU A 239 -9.25 -26.07 38.19
C GLU A 239 -8.00 -26.98 38.04
N GLY A 240 -7.21 -26.78 36.98
CA GLY A 240 -5.99 -27.57 36.70
C GLY A 240 -6.23 -28.86 35.91
N GLU A 241 -7.48 -29.15 35.55
CA GLU A 241 -7.87 -30.32 34.76
C GLU A 241 -8.22 -29.92 33.32
N TRP A 242 -7.72 -30.71 32.36
CA TRP A 242 -7.97 -30.49 30.93
C TRP A 242 -9.15 -31.33 30.44
N THR A 243 -10.06 -30.68 29.70
CA THR A 243 -11.01 -31.33 28.80
C THR A 243 -10.62 -31.01 27.36
N ILE A 244 -10.43 -32.03 26.52
CA ILE A 244 -9.94 -31.88 25.14
C ILE A 244 -11.03 -32.28 24.15
N PHE A 245 -11.25 -31.40 23.18
CA PHE A 245 -12.14 -31.58 22.06
C PHE A 245 -11.30 -31.71 20.78
N SER A 246 -11.50 -32.78 20.04
CA SER A 246 -10.80 -33.09 18.80
C SER A 246 -11.66 -34.01 17.93
N GLN A 247 -11.24 -34.25 16.69
CA GLN A 247 -11.92 -35.19 15.78
C GLN A 247 -12.05 -36.63 16.30
N GLN A 248 -11.30 -37.00 17.34
CA GLN A 248 -11.40 -38.31 17.96
C GLN A 248 -12.59 -38.41 18.92
N ASN A 249 -13.21 -37.29 19.31
CA ASN A 249 -14.42 -37.24 20.12
C ASN A 249 -15.66 -37.35 19.22
N ASP A 250 -16.65 -38.17 19.60
CA ASP A 250 -17.82 -38.55 18.77
C ASP A 250 -18.76 -37.38 18.34
N ASN A 251 -18.50 -36.13 18.75
CA ASN A 251 -19.31 -34.93 18.46
C ASN A 251 -18.48 -33.67 18.09
N PHE A 252 -17.21 -33.80 17.67
CA PHE A 252 -16.42 -32.61 17.29
C PHE A 252 -16.79 -32.12 15.88
N PRO A 253 -17.16 -30.84 15.69
CA PRO A 253 -17.42 -30.29 14.36
C PRO A 253 -16.15 -30.27 13.51
N VAL A 254 -16.21 -30.84 12.29
CA VAL A 254 -15.06 -30.92 11.38
C VAL A 254 -14.60 -29.53 10.92
N GLU A 255 -15.53 -28.58 10.89
CA GLU A 255 -15.33 -27.17 10.55
C GLU A 255 -14.38 -26.46 11.54
N LEU A 256 -14.19 -27.02 12.73
CA LEU A 256 -13.26 -26.52 13.75
C LEU A 256 -11.85 -27.13 13.65
N TRP A 257 -11.52 -27.84 12.55
CA TRP A 257 -10.12 -28.28 12.32
C TRP A 257 -9.19 -27.07 12.29
N ASN A 258 -9.54 -26.04 11.54
CA ASN A 258 -8.80 -24.80 11.46
C ASN A 258 -9.62 -23.71 12.14
N LEU A 259 -9.44 -23.56 13.45
CA LEU A 259 -10.06 -22.46 14.18
C LEU A 259 -9.39 -21.16 13.77
N LEU A 260 -10.20 -20.17 13.40
CA LEU A 260 -9.76 -18.81 13.11
C LEU A 260 -9.68 -17.96 14.37
N ASP A 261 -10.65 -18.12 15.28
CA ASP A 261 -10.72 -17.31 16.49
C ASP A 261 -11.69 -17.88 17.54
N ILE A 262 -11.56 -17.42 18.78
CA ILE A 262 -12.34 -17.83 19.94
C ILE A 262 -12.64 -16.62 20.84
N ALA A 263 -13.91 -16.46 21.24
CA ALA A 263 -14.31 -15.35 22.10
C ALA A 263 -15.28 -15.79 23.19
N HIS A 264 -15.24 -15.09 24.32
CA HIS A 264 -16.24 -15.28 25.37
C HIS A 264 -17.64 -14.91 24.84
N TRP A 265 -18.66 -15.65 25.27
CA TRP A 265 -20.03 -15.47 24.81
C TRP A 265 -21.00 -15.53 26.00
N GLY A 266 -21.51 -14.37 26.44
CA GLY A 266 -22.31 -14.29 27.67
C GLY A 266 -21.56 -14.77 28.92
N ASP A 267 -22.30 -15.06 30.00
CA ASP A 267 -21.69 -15.36 31.31
C ASP A 267 -20.79 -16.61 31.30
N ASN A 268 -21.18 -17.67 30.58
CA ASN A 268 -20.55 -18.99 30.64
C ASN A 268 -20.44 -19.72 29.29
N GLN A 269 -20.68 -19.03 28.17
CA GLN A 269 -20.55 -19.65 26.85
C GLN A 269 -19.28 -19.13 26.16
N VAL A 270 -18.86 -19.86 25.14
CA VAL A 270 -17.72 -19.49 24.29
C VAL A 270 -18.16 -19.69 22.85
N MET A 271 -17.80 -18.74 22.00
CA MET A 271 -18.03 -18.79 20.56
C MET A 271 -16.73 -19.17 19.85
N PHE A 272 -16.84 -20.06 18.88
CA PHE A 272 -15.75 -20.52 18.03
C PHE A 272 -16.05 -20.16 16.58
N LEU A 273 -15.04 -19.66 15.90
CA LEU A 273 -15.07 -19.34 14.48
C LEU A 273 -14.11 -20.26 13.73
N GLY A 274 -14.62 -21.07 12.79
CA GLY A 274 -13.82 -21.98 11.97
C GLY A 274 -13.54 -21.45 10.55
N GLU A 275 -12.39 -21.80 9.98
CA GLU A 275 -11.90 -21.32 8.67
C GLU A 275 -12.83 -21.62 7.50
N TRP A 276 -13.48 -22.79 7.54
CA TRP A 276 -14.31 -23.28 6.45
C TRP A 276 -15.79 -22.95 6.63
N ALA A 277 -16.11 -22.16 7.66
CA ALA A 277 -17.45 -22.08 8.16
C ALA A 277 -18.12 -20.75 7.80
N ASP A 278 -19.21 -20.84 7.05
CA ASP A 278 -20.34 -19.90 7.15
C ASP A 278 -21.11 -20.14 8.49
N HIS A 279 -20.49 -20.80 9.47
CA HIS A 279 -21.11 -21.37 10.66
C HIS A 279 -20.32 -20.99 11.92
N LEU A 280 -21.05 -20.48 12.90
CA LEU A 280 -20.55 -20.25 14.24
C LEU A 280 -20.82 -21.47 15.11
N PHE A 281 -19.97 -21.71 16.12
CA PHE A 281 -20.19 -22.76 17.10
C PHE A 281 -20.15 -22.18 18.51
N THR A 282 -21.02 -22.65 19.39
CA THR A 282 -21.01 -22.29 20.80
C THR A 282 -20.73 -23.49 21.67
N TYR A 283 -19.96 -23.30 22.73
CA TYR A 283 -19.93 -24.24 23.84
C TYR A 283 -21.02 -23.90 24.86
N SER A 284 -21.87 -24.87 25.16
CA SER A 284 -22.88 -24.79 26.22
C SER A 284 -23.15 -26.17 26.80
N ASP A 285 -23.34 -26.27 28.12
CA ASP A 285 -23.74 -27.50 28.81
C ASP A 285 -22.84 -28.73 28.53
N GLY A 286 -21.53 -28.50 28.32
CA GLY A 286 -20.57 -29.59 28.10
C GLY A 286 -20.32 -29.97 26.65
N GLU A 287 -21.04 -29.38 25.70
CA GLU A 287 -20.97 -29.72 24.28
C GLU A 287 -20.67 -28.49 23.41
N ILE A 288 -19.92 -28.70 22.32
CA ILE A 288 -19.75 -27.73 21.24
C ILE A 288 -20.84 -28.01 20.21
N VAL A 289 -21.70 -27.04 19.97
CA VAL A 289 -22.83 -27.14 19.05
C VAL A 289 -22.81 -26.02 18.03
N GLN A 290 -23.29 -26.29 16.82
CA GLN A 290 -23.45 -25.27 15.80
C GLN A 290 -24.52 -24.26 16.22
N SER A 291 -24.24 -22.99 15.99
CA SER A 291 -25.10 -21.84 16.29
C SER A 291 -25.59 -21.18 15.00
N ASP A 292 -26.65 -20.38 15.12
CA ASP A 292 -27.13 -19.58 14.01
C ASP A 292 -26.08 -18.52 13.62
N THR A 293 -25.73 -18.47 12.34
CA THR A 293 -24.89 -17.41 11.78
C THR A 293 -25.78 -16.24 11.38
N PRO A 294 -25.48 -15.00 11.83
CA PRO A 294 -26.11 -13.81 11.26
C PRO A 294 -26.07 -13.81 9.73
N VAL A 295 -27.23 -13.55 9.10
CA VAL A 295 -27.48 -13.79 7.66
C VAL A 295 -26.55 -12.98 6.73
N ASP A 296 -25.96 -11.90 7.23
CA ASP A 296 -25.12 -10.97 6.46
C ASP A 296 -23.61 -11.06 6.77
N LEU A 297 -23.18 -12.04 7.58
CA LEU A 297 -21.75 -12.27 7.82
C LEU A 297 -21.09 -12.93 6.61
N GLN A 298 -20.39 -12.15 5.81
CA GLN A 298 -19.55 -12.68 4.73
C GLN A 298 -18.16 -13.00 5.24
N LYS A 299 -17.88 -14.30 5.47
CA LYS A 299 -16.55 -14.83 5.82
C LYS A 299 -15.82 -14.05 6.93
N PRO A 300 -16.35 -14.03 8.15
CA PRO A 300 -15.61 -13.49 9.28
C PRO A 300 -14.31 -14.29 9.49
N LEU A 301 -13.25 -13.57 9.84
CA LEU A 301 -11.92 -14.09 10.16
C LEU A 301 -11.55 -13.88 11.63
N GLY A 302 -12.27 -13.02 12.35
CA GLY A 302 -12.10 -12.83 13.78
C GLY A 302 -13.43 -12.49 14.46
N ILE A 303 -13.49 -12.71 15.75
CA ILE A 303 -14.63 -12.41 16.61
C ILE A 303 -14.14 -11.89 17.96
N PHE A 304 -14.76 -10.83 18.44
CA PHE A 304 -14.54 -10.39 19.81
C PHE A 304 -15.79 -9.76 20.42
N ARG A 305 -15.76 -9.63 21.74
CA ARG A 305 -16.88 -9.12 22.53
C ARG A 305 -16.40 -8.04 23.49
N ALA A 306 -17.00 -6.87 23.38
CA ALA A 306 -16.68 -5.70 24.21
C ALA A 306 -17.30 -5.83 25.61
N SER A 307 -16.84 -4.98 26.52
CA SER A 307 -17.23 -4.97 27.94
C SER A 307 -18.71 -4.67 28.20
N ASP A 308 -19.42 -4.12 27.22
CA ASP A 308 -20.86 -3.83 27.23
C ASP A 308 -21.69 -4.88 26.48
N ASP A 309 -21.13 -6.07 26.26
CA ASP A 309 -21.77 -7.22 25.62
C ASP A 309 -22.05 -7.08 24.11
N GLU A 310 -21.57 -5.99 23.48
CA GLU A 310 -21.60 -5.84 22.03
C GLU A 310 -20.61 -6.80 21.36
N THR A 311 -21.06 -7.44 20.28
CA THR A 311 -20.26 -8.43 19.53
C THR A 311 -19.79 -7.84 18.21
N PHE A 312 -18.52 -8.07 17.94
CA PHE A 312 -17.86 -7.65 16.73
C PHE A 312 -17.38 -8.88 15.97
N PHE A 313 -17.59 -8.87 14.67
CA PHE A 313 -16.92 -9.79 13.76
C PHE A 313 -16.06 -8.95 12.82
N VAL A 314 -14.91 -9.49 12.43
CA VAL A 314 -14.00 -8.83 11.49
C VAL A 314 -13.70 -9.76 10.34
N SER A 315 -13.62 -9.22 9.14
CA SER A 315 -12.99 -9.87 7.98
C SER A 315 -11.81 -9.03 7.50
N ASN A 316 -11.21 -9.38 6.36
CA ASN A 316 -10.04 -8.67 5.80
C ASN A 316 -10.18 -7.14 5.80
N ASP A 317 -11.30 -6.62 5.30
CA ASP A 317 -11.53 -5.18 5.07
C ASP A 317 -12.84 -4.67 5.66
N THR A 318 -13.51 -5.45 6.51
CA THR A 318 -14.84 -5.12 7.02
C THR A 318 -14.97 -5.44 8.51
N LEU A 319 -15.50 -4.49 9.26
CA LEU A 319 -15.98 -4.65 10.64
C LEU A 319 -17.50 -4.84 10.62
N PHE A 320 -18.00 -5.88 11.26
CA PHE A 320 -19.42 -6.13 11.45
C PHE A 320 -19.77 -5.91 12.92
N VAL A 321 -20.77 -5.05 13.16
CA VAL A 321 -21.28 -4.75 14.49
C VAL A 321 -22.80 -4.88 14.45
N GLU A 322 -23.31 -5.91 15.12
CA GLU A 322 -24.73 -6.30 15.03
C GLU A 322 -25.22 -6.45 13.57
N ASN A 323 -26.04 -5.52 13.08
CA ASN A 323 -26.58 -5.49 11.70
C ASN A 323 -25.89 -4.44 10.80
N ASN A 324 -24.82 -3.81 11.26
CA ASN A 324 -24.08 -2.79 10.52
C ASN A 324 -22.73 -3.34 10.04
N PHE A 325 -22.28 -2.88 8.89
CA PHE A 325 -20.95 -3.18 8.37
C PHE A 325 -20.21 -1.88 8.06
N TYR A 326 -18.93 -1.85 8.41
CA TYR A 326 -18.06 -0.71 8.22
C TYR A 326 -16.83 -1.16 7.45
N ARG A 327 -16.55 -0.48 6.34
CA ARG A 327 -15.37 -0.78 5.54
C ARG A 327 -14.13 -0.17 6.18
N LEU A 328 -13.10 -0.99 6.36
CA LEU A 328 -11.80 -0.60 6.89
C LEU A 328 -10.92 -0.08 5.76
N GLY A 329 -11.05 1.22 5.51
CA GLY A 329 -10.27 1.98 4.53
C GLY A 329 -11.12 2.72 3.49
N ASN A 330 -10.46 3.56 2.71
CA ASN A 330 -11.04 4.48 1.72
C ASN A 330 -10.83 4.02 0.27
N TRP A 331 -10.51 2.74 0.06
CA TRP A 331 -10.11 2.15 -1.22
C TRP A 331 -11.19 2.23 -2.33
N PRO A 332 -11.05 3.06 -3.38
CA PRO A 332 -12.10 3.19 -4.39
C PRO A 332 -12.14 2.05 -5.43
N TRP A 333 -11.11 1.21 -5.50
CA TRP A 333 -10.95 0.20 -6.54
C TRP A 333 -11.54 -1.16 -6.19
N ASN A 334 -11.75 -2.01 -7.20
CA ASN A 334 -12.12 -3.41 -6.95
C ASN A 334 -10.89 -4.24 -6.55
N ASN A 335 -9.78 -4.08 -7.27
CA ASN A 335 -8.46 -4.65 -7.01
C ASN A 335 -7.35 -3.60 -7.04
N ALA A 336 -6.13 -3.99 -6.66
CA ALA A 336 -4.92 -3.16 -6.78
C ALA A 336 -4.70 -2.70 -8.23
N PRO A 337 -4.65 -1.37 -8.47
CA PRO A 337 -4.19 -0.82 -9.73
C PRO A 337 -2.79 -1.35 -10.08
N HIS A 338 -2.60 -1.74 -11.34
CA HIS A 338 -1.30 -2.17 -11.87
C HIS A 338 -1.22 -1.80 -13.36
N THR A 339 0.00 -1.84 -13.93
CA THR A 339 0.24 -1.44 -15.33
C THR A 339 -0.16 0.02 -15.55
N LEU A 340 0.40 0.92 -14.73
CA LEU A 340 0.20 2.36 -14.86
C LEU A 340 0.91 2.85 -16.12
N GLN A 341 0.16 3.41 -17.06
CA GLN A 341 0.69 3.97 -18.29
C GLN A 341 0.03 5.31 -18.63
N THR A 342 0.86 6.28 -18.98
CA THR A 342 0.41 7.59 -19.42
C THR A 342 0.18 7.57 -20.92
N SER A 343 -1.00 7.95 -21.39
CA SER A 343 -1.29 8.10 -22.82
C SER A 343 -0.69 9.39 -23.39
N LEU A 344 -0.68 9.52 -24.72
CA LEU A 344 -0.13 10.68 -25.43
C LEU A 344 -0.74 12.03 -25.04
N ASN A 345 -2.00 12.03 -24.60
CA ASN A 345 -2.70 13.22 -24.12
C ASN A 345 -2.43 13.53 -22.64
N GLY A 346 -1.61 12.74 -21.95
CA GLY A 346 -1.24 12.90 -20.55
C GLY A 346 -2.12 12.13 -19.57
N ASP A 347 -3.17 11.44 -20.03
CA ASP A 347 -4.06 10.72 -19.12
C ASP A 347 -3.36 9.50 -18.53
N LEU A 348 -3.47 9.29 -17.22
CA LEU A 348 -2.95 8.08 -16.58
C LEU A 348 -4.01 6.96 -16.59
N TRP A 349 -3.64 5.81 -17.16
CA TRP A 349 -4.47 4.61 -17.23
C TRP A 349 -3.86 3.47 -16.42
N TYR A 350 -4.70 2.57 -15.92
CA TYR A 350 -4.30 1.40 -15.15
C TYR A 350 -5.23 0.21 -15.41
N MET A 351 -4.79 -0.98 -15.03
CA MET A 351 -5.59 -2.20 -15.00
C MET A 351 -6.20 -2.45 -13.60
N ASP A 352 -7.48 -2.78 -13.56
CA ASP A 352 -8.21 -3.25 -12.38
C ASP A 352 -9.17 -4.39 -12.77
N ASN A 353 -8.93 -5.59 -12.26
CA ASN A 353 -9.75 -6.78 -12.54
C ASN A 353 -9.99 -7.06 -14.04
N LEU A 354 -8.95 -6.89 -14.87
CA LEU A 354 -9.02 -7.02 -16.34
C LEU A 354 -9.77 -5.88 -17.06
N GLU A 355 -10.10 -4.80 -16.35
CA GLU A 355 -10.65 -3.57 -16.92
C GLU A 355 -9.55 -2.50 -17.01
N MET A 356 -9.47 -1.80 -18.13
CA MET A 356 -8.61 -0.62 -18.28
C MET A 356 -9.38 0.62 -17.84
N LYS A 357 -8.84 1.37 -16.88
CA LYS A 357 -9.50 2.52 -16.26
C LYS A 357 -8.59 3.73 -16.22
N ARG A 358 -9.19 4.91 -16.33
CA ARG A 358 -8.49 6.18 -16.13
C ARG A 358 -8.36 6.47 -14.64
N MET A 359 -7.16 6.79 -14.17
CA MET A 359 -6.85 6.97 -12.75
C MET A 359 -7.64 8.10 -12.10
N THR A 360 -7.77 9.23 -12.80
CA THR A 360 -8.39 10.46 -12.27
C THR A 360 -9.92 10.41 -12.23
N THR A 361 -10.55 9.72 -13.17
CA THR A 361 -12.02 9.73 -13.33
C THR A 361 -12.69 8.39 -13.04
N GLY A 362 -11.93 7.28 -13.02
CA GLY A 362 -12.47 5.92 -12.99
C GLY A 362 -13.18 5.50 -14.28
N GLU A 363 -13.09 6.30 -15.35
CA GLU A 363 -13.67 5.99 -16.66
C GLU A 363 -13.10 4.66 -17.19
N VAL A 364 -14.00 3.76 -17.57
CA VAL A 364 -13.63 2.43 -18.10
C VAL A 364 -13.51 2.50 -19.62
N ALA A 365 -12.33 2.17 -20.16
CA ALA A 365 -12.17 1.95 -21.58
C ALA A 365 -12.73 0.57 -21.94
N THR A 366 -13.74 0.53 -22.82
CA THR A 366 -14.34 -0.72 -23.30
C THR A 366 -14.00 -0.93 -24.76
N TYR A 367 -13.39 -2.08 -25.06
CA TYR A 367 -13.08 -2.52 -26.42
C TYR A 367 -13.88 -3.76 -26.75
N SER A 368 -14.53 -3.79 -27.91
CA SER A 368 -15.44 -4.88 -28.28
C SER A 368 -15.26 -5.33 -29.72
N ILE A 369 -15.45 -6.63 -29.95
CA ILE A 369 -15.49 -7.22 -31.31
C ILE A 369 -16.89 -7.78 -31.50
N ASP A 370 -17.57 -7.35 -32.57
CA ASP A 370 -18.95 -7.75 -32.88
C ASP A 370 -19.95 -7.55 -31.71
N GLY A 371 -19.68 -6.57 -30.85
CA GLY A 371 -20.51 -6.24 -29.68
C GLY A 371 -20.13 -6.97 -28.38
N GLU A 372 -19.18 -7.90 -28.42
CA GLU A 372 -18.69 -8.63 -27.24
C GLU A 372 -17.43 -7.97 -26.68
N PRO A 373 -17.37 -7.64 -25.37
CA PRO A 373 -16.20 -7.05 -24.74
C PRO A 373 -14.96 -7.96 -24.82
N VAL A 374 -13.82 -7.36 -25.16
CA VAL A 374 -12.52 -7.99 -25.12
C VAL A 374 -11.94 -7.84 -23.73
N ILE A 375 -11.70 -8.98 -23.08
CA ILE A 375 -10.99 -9.04 -21.80
C ILE A 375 -9.48 -9.08 -22.11
N HIS A 376 -8.67 -8.35 -21.37
CA HIS A 376 -7.22 -8.28 -21.56
C HIS A 376 -6.49 -8.22 -20.21
N SER A 377 -5.22 -8.62 -20.19
CA SER A 377 -4.42 -8.65 -18.94
C SER A 377 -3.47 -7.47 -18.80
N THR A 378 -3.22 -6.73 -19.88
CA THR A 378 -2.39 -5.52 -19.93
C THR A 378 -2.78 -4.74 -21.20
N PHE A 379 -2.17 -3.58 -21.42
CA PHE A 379 -2.38 -2.74 -22.59
C PHE A 379 -1.09 -1.98 -22.94
N LEU A 380 -1.02 -1.50 -24.18
CA LEU A 380 0.00 -0.55 -24.64
C LEU A 380 -0.63 0.48 -25.55
N PHE A 381 -0.27 1.75 -25.34
CA PHE A 381 -0.57 2.84 -26.27
C PHE A 381 0.46 2.91 -27.39
N ALA A 382 -0.03 3.08 -28.62
CA ALA A 382 0.79 3.36 -29.79
C ALA A 382 0.92 4.88 -30.02
N ALA A 383 1.92 5.28 -30.83
CA ALA A 383 2.19 6.66 -31.19
C ALA A 383 1.05 7.37 -31.96
N ASP A 384 0.18 6.61 -32.60
CA ASP A 384 -1.00 7.10 -33.32
C ASP A 384 -2.26 7.15 -32.43
N GLY A 385 -2.13 6.81 -31.14
CA GLY A 385 -3.24 6.73 -30.19
C GLY A 385 -4.01 5.42 -30.22
N SER A 386 -3.68 4.49 -31.13
CA SER A 386 -4.26 3.15 -31.12
C SER A 386 -3.80 2.35 -29.89
N VAL A 387 -4.55 1.32 -29.53
CA VAL A 387 -4.32 0.52 -28.32
C VAL A 387 -4.16 -0.95 -28.68
N TRP A 388 -3.14 -1.56 -28.08
CA TRP A 388 -2.84 -2.97 -28.23
C TRP A 388 -3.15 -3.72 -26.94
N LEU A 389 -3.96 -4.76 -27.06
CA LEU A 389 -4.52 -5.51 -25.93
C LEU A 389 -4.15 -6.98 -26.05
N PRO A 390 -3.14 -7.46 -25.33
CA PRO A 390 -2.84 -8.89 -25.28
C PRO A 390 -3.73 -9.62 -24.27
N ARG A 391 -4.12 -10.85 -24.64
CA ARG A 391 -4.77 -11.80 -23.75
C ARG A 391 -4.41 -13.23 -24.14
N GLY A 392 -3.79 -13.98 -23.23
CA GLY A 392 -3.52 -15.38 -23.50
C GLY A 392 -2.55 -15.54 -24.67
N ARG A 393 -3.01 -16.18 -25.75
CA ARG A 393 -2.28 -16.36 -27.02
C ARG A 393 -2.84 -15.47 -28.14
N THR A 394 -3.41 -14.33 -27.79
CA THR A 394 -4.08 -13.44 -28.74
C THR A 394 -3.65 -12.01 -28.49
N LEU A 395 -3.45 -11.27 -29.56
CA LEU A 395 -3.17 -9.84 -29.55
C LEU A 395 -4.25 -9.12 -30.37
N TYR A 396 -4.92 -8.17 -29.74
CA TYR A 396 -5.93 -7.34 -30.38
C TYR A 396 -5.40 -5.93 -30.62
N HIS A 397 -5.80 -5.33 -31.74
CA HIS A 397 -5.48 -3.95 -32.11
C HIS A 397 -6.76 -3.15 -32.29
N PHE A 398 -6.87 -2.03 -31.57
CA PHE A 398 -7.99 -1.12 -31.63
C PHE A 398 -7.51 0.29 -31.98
N GLY A 399 -8.29 1.01 -32.79
CA GLY A 399 -8.05 2.41 -33.09
C GLY A 399 -8.21 3.30 -31.86
N ALA A 400 -7.74 4.55 -31.96
CA ALA A 400 -7.89 5.54 -30.89
C ALA A 400 -9.37 5.86 -30.55
N ASP A 401 -10.28 5.58 -31.47
CA ASP A 401 -11.74 5.69 -31.32
C ASP A 401 -12.39 4.41 -30.77
N GLY A 402 -11.60 3.36 -30.48
CA GLY A 402 -12.07 2.06 -30.03
C GLY A 402 -12.57 1.15 -31.14
N GLU A 403 -12.42 1.53 -32.43
CA GLU A 403 -12.77 0.63 -33.54
C GLU A 403 -11.81 -0.58 -33.58
N TRP A 404 -12.36 -1.78 -33.75
CA TRP A 404 -11.56 -2.99 -33.94
C TRP A 404 -10.84 -2.96 -35.28
N LEU A 405 -9.50 -3.01 -35.25
CA LEU A 405 -8.67 -2.97 -36.45
C LEU A 405 -8.18 -4.36 -36.87
N ALA A 406 -7.63 -5.13 -35.92
CA ALA A 406 -7.04 -6.43 -36.20
C ALA A 406 -7.03 -7.36 -34.99
N THR A 407 -6.91 -8.67 -35.29
CA THR A 407 -6.68 -9.73 -34.31
C THR A 407 -5.57 -10.64 -34.81
N TYR A 408 -4.60 -10.95 -33.95
CA TYR A 408 -3.51 -11.88 -34.22
C TYR A 408 -3.56 -13.03 -33.22
N ALA A 409 -3.67 -14.27 -33.71
CA ALA A 409 -3.83 -15.47 -32.90
C ALA A 409 -3.31 -16.73 -33.60
N GLU A 410 -3.15 -17.82 -32.83
CA GLU A 410 -2.74 -19.14 -33.34
C GLU A 410 -3.59 -19.58 -34.55
N GLY A 411 -2.93 -19.96 -35.64
CA GLY A 411 -3.58 -20.35 -36.90
C GLY A 411 -4.01 -19.19 -37.81
N GLN A 412 -3.78 -17.94 -37.41
CA GLN A 412 -3.99 -16.74 -38.24
C GLN A 412 -2.65 -16.11 -38.66
N GLN A 413 -2.65 -15.43 -39.82
CA GLN A 413 -1.57 -14.65 -40.43
C GLN A 413 -0.18 -14.75 -39.75
N GLY A 414 0.56 -15.84 -40.00
CA GLY A 414 1.97 -15.93 -39.60
C GLY A 414 2.25 -15.81 -38.10
N TRP A 415 1.24 -15.96 -37.23
CA TRP A 415 1.40 -15.89 -35.76
C TRP A 415 2.50 -16.86 -35.29
N PRO A 416 3.58 -16.35 -34.66
CA PRO A 416 4.75 -17.16 -34.42
C PRO A 416 4.75 -17.86 -33.05
N PHE A 417 3.79 -17.55 -32.17
CA PHE A 417 3.82 -17.98 -30.77
C PHE A 417 2.87 -19.16 -30.51
N ASP A 418 3.33 -20.17 -29.75
CA ASP A 418 2.51 -21.29 -29.29
C ASP A 418 2.30 -21.28 -27.77
N THR A 419 2.74 -20.19 -27.12
CA THR A 419 2.63 -19.91 -25.69
C THR A 419 1.92 -18.57 -25.46
N TYR A 420 1.85 -18.13 -24.19
CA TYR A 420 1.23 -16.86 -23.82
C TYR A 420 2.05 -15.66 -24.32
N PHE A 421 1.35 -14.64 -24.82
CA PHE A 421 1.92 -13.40 -25.35
C PHE A 421 1.87 -12.30 -24.27
N TYR A 422 3.04 -11.87 -23.79
CA TYR A 422 3.14 -10.86 -22.73
C TYR A 422 4.13 -9.72 -23.05
N ASN A 423 5.30 -10.03 -23.60
CA ASN A 423 6.39 -9.05 -23.75
C ASN A 423 6.44 -8.48 -25.17
N HIS A 424 6.05 -7.23 -25.31
CA HIS A 424 6.10 -6.53 -26.59
C HIS A 424 6.28 -5.04 -26.40
N VAL A 425 6.81 -4.39 -27.44
CA VAL A 425 6.97 -2.94 -27.53
C VAL A 425 6.40 -2.48 -28.86
N VAL A 426 5.69 -1.36 -28.84
CA VAL A 426 5.16 -0.73 -30.04
C VAL A 426 6.13 0.37 -30.47
N HIS A 427 6.72 0.22 -31.64
CA HIS A 427 7.58 1.25 -32.21
C HIS A 427 6.72 2.40 -32.78
N PRO A 428 7.19 3.66 -32.78
CA PRO A 428 6.44 4.80 -33.31
C PRO A 428 6.03 4.71 -34.79
N ASP A 429 6.63 3.79 -35.54
CA ASP A 429 6.24 3.47 -36.93
C ASP A 429 5.03 2.53 -37.02
N GLY A 430 4.45 2.15 -35.88
CA GLY A 430 3.34 1.21 -35.76
C GLY A 430 3.75 -0.26 -35.76
N SER A 431 5.04 -0.59 -35.91
CA SER A 431 5.49 -1.99 -35.85
C SER A 431 5.57 -2.51 -34.40
N ILE A 432 5.20 -3.77 -34.21
CA ILE A 432 5.32 -4.43 -32.90
C ILE A 432 6.55 -5.30 -32.88
N TRP A 433 7.29 -5.20 -31.79
CA TRP A 433 8.40 -6.09 -31.49
C TRP A 433 8.06 -6.91 -30.28
N ALA A 434 8.07 -8.23 -30.43
CA ALA A 434 7.68 -9.16 -29.38
C ALA A 434 8.78 -10.19 -29.14
N TRP A 435 9.14 -10.39 -27.88
CA TRP A 435 10.17 -11.34 -27.47
C TRP A 435 9.56 -12.50 -26.69
N HIS A 436 9.96 -13.72 -27.06
CA HIS A 436 9.65 -14.92 -26.31
C HIS A 436 10.92 -15.71 -26.04
N TYR A 437 11.12 -16.15 -24.79
CA TYR A 437 12.35 -16.81 -24.35
C TYR A 437 12.69 -18.06 -25.17
N GLU A 438 11.70 -18.87 -25.56
CA GLU A 438 11.93 -20.13 -26.31
C GLU A 438 11.79 -19.97 -27.83
N GLN A 439 11.12 -18.91 -28.30
CA GLN A 439 10.77 -18.76 -29.73
C GLN A 439 11.55 -17.62 -30.40
N GLY A 440 12.16 -16.74 -29.62
CA GLY A 440 13.01 -15.66 -30.07
C GLY A 440 12.27 -14.34 -30.27
N LEU A 441 12.90 -13.45 -31.05
CA LEU A 441 12.43 -12.09 -31.31
C LEU A 441 11.67 -12.03 -32.63
N TYR A 442 10.49 -11.41 -32.61
CA TYR A 442 9.66 -11.23 -33.79
C TYR A 442 9.26 -9.78 -33.96
N ARG A 443 9.08 -9.38 -35.22
CA ARG A 443 8.56 -8.09 -35.62
C ARG A 443 7.30 -8.28 -36.45
N LEU A 444 6.22 -7.60 -36.07
CA LEU A 444 5.03 -7.41 -36.88
C LEU A 444 5.12 -6.06 -37.59
N GLN A 445 5.12 -6.08 -38.92
CA GLN A 445 5.06 -4.88 -39.76
C GLN A 445 4.20 -5.20 -40.99
N ASP A 446 3.34 -4.27 -41.40
CA ASP A 446 2.42 -4.44 -42.54
C ASP A 446 1.62 -5.76 -42.45
N GLU A 447 1.08 -6.04 -41.25
CA GLU A 447 0.33 -7.27 -40.92
C GLU A 447 1.12 -8.59 -41.07
N GLN A 448 2.45 -8.54 -41.22
CA GLN A 448 3.27 -9.74 -41.39
C GLN A 448 4.29 -9.87 -40.26
N TRP A 449 4.28 -11.04 -39.62
CA TRP A 449 5.30 -11.42 -38.65
C TRP A 449 6.58 -11.89 -39.35
N SER A 450 7.71 -11.40 -38.87
CA SER A 450 9.04 -11.80 -39.32
C SER A 450 9.94 -12.05 -38.10
N GLN A 451 10.73 -13.13 -38.15
CA GLN A 451 11.67 -13.44 -37.08
C GLN A 451 12.94 -12.60 -37.24
N VAL A 452 13.45 -12.07 -36.13
CA VAL A 452 14.70 -11.33 -36.07
C VAL A 452 15.79 -12.29 -35.63
N THR A 453 16.89 -12.34 -36.38
CA THR A 453 17.97 -13.29 -36.10
C THR A 453 18.80 -12.81 -34.93
N MET A 454 18.79 -13.58 -33.83
CA MET A 454 19.60 -13.30 -32.64
C MET A 454 21.10 -13.55 -32.91
N PRO A 455 22.00 -12.81 -32.24
CA PRO A 455 23.46 -12.93 -32.45
C PRO A 455 24.03 -14.28 -31.98
N SER A 456 23.35 -14.98 -31.07
CA SER A 456 23.71 -16.31 -30.57
C SER A 456 22.46 -17.10 -30.18
N PRO A 457 22.43 -18.44 -30.33
CA PRO A 457 21.36 -19.29 -29.80
C PRO A 457 21.18 -19.24 -28.28
N SER A 458 22.22 -18.83 -27.54
CA SER A 458 22.18 -18.67 -26.07
C SER A 458 21.88 -17.24 -25.62
N ALA A 459 21.62 -16.33 -26.55
CA ALA A 459 21.34 -14.93 -26.24
C ALA A 459 19.95 -14.79 -25.61
N SER A 460 19.87 -14.03 -24.52
CA SER A 460 18.60 -13.66 -23.88
C SER A 460 18.40 -12.16 -24.00
N LEU A 461 17.25 -11.73 -24.50
CA LEU A 461 16.89 -10.32 -24.46
C LEU A 461 16.61 -9.90 -23.01
N LEU A 462 17.23 -8.81 -22.57
CA LEU A 462 16.97 -8.18 -21.28
C LEU A 462 15.91 -7.11 -21.41
N ASP A 463 16.07 -6.22 -22.38
CA ASP A 463 15.11 -5.15 -22.65
C ASP A 463 15.22 -4.63 -24.10
N MET A 464 14.20 -3.91 -24.57
CA MET A 464 14.23 -3.23 -25.87
C MET A 464 13.43 -1.93 -25.86
N ALA A 465 13.89 -0.93 -26.61
CA ALA A 465 13.15 0.31 -26.81
C ALA A 465 13.30 0.80 -28.27
N PRO A 466 12.34 1.58 -28.81
CA PRO A 466 12.50 2.24 -30.09
C PRO A 466 13.83 2.97 -30.20
N TYR A 467 14.45 2.94 -31.37
CA TYR A 467 15.69 3.66 -31.68
C TYR A 467 15.37 4.90 -32.51
N PRO A 468 15.87 6.11 -32.20
CA PRO A 468 15.43 7.34 -32.87
C PRO A 468 15.82 7.39 -34.36
N GLY A 469 16.88 6.67 -34.74
CA GLY A 469 17.28 6.48 -36.15
C GLY A 469 16.46 5.45 -36.93
N GLY A 470 15.43 4.86 -36.29
CA GLY A 470 14.59 3.78 -36.81
C GLY A 470 15.03 2.40 -36.32
N GLY A 471 14.04 1.52 -36.08
CA GLY A 471 14.26 0.17 -35.54
C GLY A 471 14.24 0.15 -34.02
N MET A 472 14.88 -0.85 -33.41
CA MET A 472 14.92 -1.02 -31.96
C MET A 472 16.35 -0.98 -31.45
N LEU A 473 16.56 -0.44 -30.27
CA LEU A 473 17.72 -0.68 -29.42
C LEU A 473 17.42 -1.88 -28.52
N LEU A 474 18.35 -2.83 -28.45
CA LEU A 474 18.19 -4.07 -27.69
C LEU A 474 19.35 -4.24 -26.72
N ALA A 475 19.04 -4.54 -25.47
CA ALA A 475 19.98 -5.03 -24.47
C ALA A 475 19.91 -6.56 -24.43
N ILE A 476 21.01 -7.24 -24.75
CA ILE A 476 21.07 -8.70 -24.89
C ILE A 476 22.14 -9.26 -23.96
N TRP A 477 21.74 -10.19 -23.08
CA TRP A 477 22.67 -11.00 -22.31
C TRP A 477 23.22 -12.14 -23.17
N ALA A 478 24.53 -12.15 -23.40
CA ALA A 478 25.22 -13.25 -24.07
C ALA A 478 26.66 -13.35 -23.55
N ASN A 479 27.21 -14.57 -23.49
CA ASN A 479 28.59 -14.83 -23.08
C ASN A 479 28.98 -14.21 -21.72
N SER A 480 28.05 -14.20 -20.76
CA SER A 480 28.23 -13.62 -19.41
C SER A 480 28.40 -12.10 -19.38
N ASP A 481 27.91 -11.40 -20.40
CA ASP A 481 27.94 -9.95 -20.49
C ASP A 481 26.66 -9.40 -21.16
N VAL A 482 26.39 -8.11 -20.99
CA VAL A 482 25.33 -7.37 -21.66
C VAL A 482 25.90 -6.72 -22.92
N HIS A 483 25.24 -6.95 -24.05
CA HIS A 483 25.62 -6.42 -25.35
C HIS A 483 24.45 -5.66 -25.97
N PHE A 484 24.76 -4.58 -26.69
CA PHE A 484 23.75 -3.71 -27.29
C PHE A 484 23.73 -3.88 -28.79
N PHE A 485 22.52 -3.86 -29.34
CA PHE A 485 22.30 -3.98 -30.76
C PHE A 485 21.23 -2.99 -31.21
N VAL A 486 21.41 -2.42 -32.38
CA VAL A 486 20.35 -1.71 -33.10
C VAL A 486 19.82 -2.62 -34.19
N SER A 487 18.51 -2.69 -34.33
CA SER A 487 17.86 -3.42 -35.41
C SER A 487 17.70 -2.54 -36.64
N SER A 488 18.13 -3.03 -37.79
CA SER A 488 17.93 -2.38 -39.09
C SER A 488 17.65 -3.43 -40.15
N GLY A 489 16.47 -3.38 -40.78
CA GLY A 489 16.08 -4.33 -41.84
C GLY A 489 16.06 -5.80 -41.38
N GLY A 490 15.75 -6.08 -40.12
CA GLY A 490 15.70 -7.43 -39.55
C GLY A 490 17.07 -8.00 -39.14
N VAL A 491 18.15 -7.22 -39.25
CA VAL A 491 19.50 -7.58 -38.81
C VAL A 491 19.87 -6.76 -37.58
N LEU A 492 20.52 -7.41 -36.62
CA LEU A 492 21.06 -6.77 -35.42
C LEU A 492 22.52 -6.36 -35.67
N THR A 493 22.82 -5.07 -35.55
CA THR A 493 24.19 -4.54 -35.61
C THR A 493 24.63 -4.11 -34.22
N PRO A 494 25.85 -4.45 -33.78
CA PRO A 494 26.37 -4.00 -32.49
C PRO A 494 26.26 -2.48 -32.34
N ALA A 495 25.86 -2.05 -31.16
CA ALA A 495 25.78 -0.65 -30.77
C ALA A 495 26.65 -0.43 -29.53
N ASP A 496 27.31 0.72 -29.47
CA ASP A 496 28.07 1.12 -28.29
C ASP A 496 27.15 1.84 -27.30
N LEU A 497 27.45 1.64 -26.02
CA LEU A 497 26.85 2.38 -24.91
C LEU A 497 27.73 3.59 -24.52
N PRO A 498 27.23 4.47 -23.64
CA PRO A 498 28.09 5.47 -23.03
C PRO A 498 29.28 4.83 -22.30
N ASP A 499 30.44 5.47 -22.37
CA ASP A 499 31.67 5.01 -21.72
C ASP A 499 31.45 4.73 -20.22
N GLY A 500 31.90 3.56 -19.74
CA GLY A 500 31.80 3.18 -18.33
C GLY A 500 30.51 2.44 -17.94
N TRP A 501 29.59 2.21 -18.88
CA TRP A 501 28.47 1.27 -18.68
C TRP A 501 28.98 -0.18 -18.74
N GLY A 502 28.91 -0.89 -17.61
CA GLY A 502 29.60 -2.17 -17.39
C GLY A 502 28.69 -3.39 -17.18
N SER A 503 29.32 -4.56 -17.37
CA SER A 503 28.80 -5.91 -17.65
C SER A 503 28.00 -6.67 -16.58
N GLY A 504 27.52 -6.00 -15.51
CA GLY A 504 26.89 -6.69 -14.38
C GLY A 504 25.83 -5.91 -13.61
N GLY A 505 25.37 -4.76 -14.14
CA GLY A 505 24.34 -3.93 -13.53
C GLY A 505 22.93 -4.20 -14.06
N TYR A 506 21.92 -3.77 -13.32
CA TYR A 506 20.55 -3.64 -13.83
C TYR A 506 20.55 -2.70 -15.04
N ILE A 507 19.83 -3.09 -16.09
CA ILE A 507 19.55 -2.22 -17.23
C ILE A 507 18.08 -2.28 -17.61
N SER A 508 17.51 -1.10 -17.87
CA SER A 508 16.25 -0.95 -18.58
C SER A 508 16.39 0.08 -19.70
N LEU A 509 15.62 -0.09 -20.77
CA LEU A 509 15.55 0.79 -21.93
C LEU A 509 14.13 1.33 -22.03
N GLU A 510 14.01 2.65 -22.13
CA GLU A 510 12.72 3.34 -22.12
C GLU A 510 12.65 4.34 -23.26
N TYR A 511 11.46 4.58 -23.80
CA TYR A 511 11.28 5.53 -24.91
C TYR A 511 10.35 6.66 -24.51
N ASP A 512 10.90 7.86 -24.48
CA ASP A 512 10.12 9.07 -24.33
C ASP A 512 9.43 9.36 -25.67
N LEU A 513 8.19 8.92 -25.78
CA LEU A 513 7.37 9.11 -26.97
C LEU A 513 7.08 10.59 -27.26
N GLN A 514 7.06 11.46 -26.25
CA GLN A 514 6.78 12.89 -26.44
C GLN A 514 8.00 13.61 -27.04
N ARG A 515 9.21 13.25 -26.61
CA ARG A 515 10.46 13.84 -27.12
C ARG A 515 11.07 13.08 -28.30
N GLY A 516 10.66 11.84 -28.51
CA GLY A 516 11.25 10.93 -29.47
C GLY A 516 12.65 10.44 -29.07
N GLU A 517 12.91 10.35 -27.76
CA GLU A 517 14.23 10.04 -27.20
C GLU A 517 14.25 8.64 -26.60
N THR A 518 15.36 7.92 -26.80
CA THR A 518 15.59 6.63 -26.14
C THR A 518 16.48 6.83 -24.94
N TRP A 519 16.04 6.30 -23.82
CA TRP A 519 16.74 6.35 -22.55
C TRP A 519 17.20 4.96 -22.16
N ALA A 520 18.35 4.93 -21.52
CA ALA A 520 18.85 3.76 -20.87
C ALA A 520 18.98 4.09 -19.38
N ILE A 521 18.59 3.15 -18.53
CA ILE A 521 18.60 3.26 -17.09
C ILE A 521 19.62 2.25 -16.57
N GLY A 522 20.71 2.74 -15.98
CA GLY A 522 21.74 1.92 -15.38
C GLY A 522 21.71 1.99 -13.84
N THR A 523 22.55 1.17 -13.20
CA THR A 523 22.66 1.11 -11.72
C THR A 523 23.11 2.43 -11.08
N TYR A 524 23.94 3.22 -11.78
CA TYR A 524 24.55 4.44 -11.21
C TYR A 524 24.25 5.72 -12.00
N GLN A 525 23.68 5.59 -13.20
CA GLN A 525 23.50 6.69 -14.13
C GLN A 525 22.36 6.41 -15.09
N LEU A 526 21.72 7.48 -15.56
CA LEU A 526 20.88 7.45 -16.75
C LEU A 526 21.73 7.81 -17.96
N ALA A 527 21.29 7.39 -19.14
CA ALA A 527 21.80 7.95 -20.38
C ALA A 527 20.67 8.16 -21.36
N ARG A 528 20.70 9.28 -22.07
CA ARG A 528 19.80 9.55 -23.18
C ARG A 528 20.55 9.48 -24.50
N LEU A 529 19.91 8.89 -25.50
CA LEU A 529 20.44 8.80 -26.85
C LEU A 529 19.96 9.99 -27.67
N THR A 530 20.90 10.84 -28.08
CA THR A 530 20.64 12.01 -28.93
C THR A 530 21.15 11.78 -30.35
N ALA A 531 20.89 12.73 -31.25
CA ALA A 531 21.43 12.69 -32.62
C ALA A 531 22.98 12.72 -32.65
N ASP A 532 23.61 13.30 -31.64
CA ASP A 532 25.08 13.42 -31.53
C ASP A 532 25.72 12.27 -30.73
N GLY A 533 24.91 11.29 -30.29
CA GLY A 533 25.32 10.15 -29.49
C GLY A 533 24.75 10.16 -28.07
N TRP A 534 25.32 9.34 -27.20
CA TRP A 534 24.88 9.21 -25.82
C TRP A 534 25.30 10.39 -24.94
N GLU A 535 24.38 10.86 -24.12
CA GLU A 535 24.63 11.81 -23.04
C GLU A 535 24.28 11.16 -21.69
N THR A 536 25.25 11.08 -20.79
CA THR A 536 25.10 10.49 -19.46
C THR A 536 24.64 11.52 -18.44
N ILE A 537 23.75 11.11 -17.55
CA ILE A 537 23.24 11.91 -16.45
C ILE A 537 23.45 11.11 -15.15
N ASP A 538 24.23 11.66 -14.23
CA ASP A 538 24.44 11.03 -12.93
C ASP A 538 23.14 11.01 -12.12
N LEU A 539 22.89 9.90 -11.42
CA LEU A 539 21.81 9.79 -10.45
C LEU A 539 22.04 10.74 -9.26
N PRO A 540 20.98 11.09 -8.49
CA PRO A 540 21.11 11.89 -7.28
C PRO A 540 22.18 11.31 -6.33
N ALA A 541 22.95 12.17 -5.66
CA ALA A 541 24.06 11.74 -4.80
C ALA A 541 23.62 10.84 -3.62
N ASN A 542 22.36 10.95 -3.19
CA ASN A 542 21.72 10.14 -2.15
C ASN A 542 20.93 8.94 -2.70
N TRP A 543 21.00 8.65 -4.00
CA TRP A 543 20.40 7.46 -4.58
C TRP A 543 21.17 6.22 -4.12
N VAL A 544 20.45 5.21 -3.63
CA VAL A 544 21.01 3.91 -3.21
C VAL A 544 21.07 2.99 -4.42
N PRO A 545 22.25 2.68 -4.98
CA PRO A 545 22.35 1.96 -6.25
C PRO A 545 21.80 0.52 -6.20
N GLU A 546 21.86 -0.12 -5.03
CA GLU A 546 21.41 -1.50 -4.80
C GLU A 546 19.90 -1.68 -4.96
N ASP A 547 19.12 -0.60 -4.86
CA ASP A 547 17.66 -0.64 -5.05
C ASP A 547 17.24 -0.57 -6.53
N PHE A 548 18.19 -0.19 -7.41
CA PHE A 548 18.05 0.00 -8.86
C PHE A 548 16.98 1.03 -9.25
N ALA A 549 17.25 1.86 -10.26
CA ALA A 549 16.18 2.63 -10.89
C ALA A 549 15.40 1.70 -11.82
N ARG A 550 14.17 1.33 -11.44
CA ARG A 550 13.38 0.29 -12.11
C ARG A 550 12.36 0.85 -13.09
N GLN A 551 11.94 2.09 -12.90
CA GLN A 551 10.96 2.76 -13.74
C GLN A 551 11.35 4.22 -13.87
N VAL A 552 11.25 4.74 -15.09
CA VAL A 552 11.33 6.17 -15.39
C VAL A 552 10.03 6.56 -16.08
N GLY A 553 9.51 7.74 -15.77
CA GLY A 553 8.48 8.34 -16.59
C GLY A 553 8.85 9.77 -16.95
N PHE A 554 8.40 10.17 -18.13
CA PHE A 554 8.80 11.42 -18.74
C PHE A 554 7.64 12.41 -18.72
N HIS A 555 7.99 13.67 -18.48
CA HIS A 555 7.06 14.78 -18.61
C HIS A 555 7.75 15.95 -19.31
N ALA A 556 7.02 16.89 -19.93
CA ALA A 556 7.57 17.96 -20.78
C ALA A 556 8.75 18.77 -20.20
N THR A 557 8.85 18.92 -18.88
CA THR A 557 9.92 19.69 -18.20
C THR A 557 10.85 18.84 -17.32
N GLY A 558 10.64 17.53 -17.22
CA GLY A 558 11.39 16.69 -16.30
C GLY A 558 11.14 15.20 -16.45
N LEU A 559 11.59 14.43 -15.46
CA LEU A 559 11.29 13.01 -15.33
C LEU A 559 11.14 12.61 -13.87
N TYR A 560 10.53 11.46 -13.63
CA TYR A 560 10.57 10.77 -12.34
C TYR A 560 11.29 9.44 -12.48
N LEU A 561 11.92 8.98 -11.40
CA LEU A 561 12.57 7.69 -11.26
C LEU A 561 12.06 6.99 -10.01
N ALA A 562 11.67 5.73 -10.12
CA ALA A 562 11.34 4.90 -8.97
C ALA A 562 12.27 3.68 -8.87
N GLY A 563 12.78 3.45 -7.66
CA GLY A 563 13.31 2.16 -7.23
C GLY A 563 12.24 1.33 -6.52
N ARG A 564 12.62 0.38 -5.68
CA ARG A 564 11.65 -0.31 -4.82
C ARG A 564 11.34 0.50 -3.56
N ASN A 565 12.32 1.23 -3.03
CA ASN A 565 12.20 1.93 -1.74
C ASN A 565 12.66 3.40 -1.83
N GLN A 566 12.80 3.95 -3.04
CA GLN A 566 13.19 5.34 -3.25
C GLN A 566 12.56 5.93 -4.51
N LEU A 567 12.38 7.24 -4.50
CA LEU A 567 11.80 8.03 -5.57
C LEU A 567 12.69 9.25 -5.84
N ALA A 568 12.90 9.59 -7.10
CA ALA A 568 13.57 10.83 -7.48
C ALA A 568 12.83 11.56 -8.60
N LEU A 569 12.81 12.89 -8.54
CA LEU A 569 12.28 13.77 -9.57
C LEU A 569 13.43 14.62 -10.11
N LEU A 570 13.55 14.71 -11.43
CA LEU A 570 14.43 15.66 -12.10
C LEU A 570 13.58 16.81 -12.65
N VAL A 571 13.67 17.98 -12.01
CA VAL A 571 12.91 19.19 -12.40
C VAL A 571 13.91 20.30 -12.72
N ASP A 572 13.82 20.87 -13.92
CA ASP A 572 14.72 21.94 -14.38
C ASP A 572 16.22 21.63 -14.19
N GLY A 573 16.60 20.36 -14.38
CA GLY A 573 17.97 19.89 -14.25
C GLY A 573 18.44 19.67 -12.81
N ASN A 574 17.56 19.77 -11.81
CA ASN A 574 17.87 19.53 -10.41
C ASN A 574 17.16 18.28 -9.89
N TRP A 575 17.88 17.45 -9.16
CA TRP A 575 17.34 16.25 -8.52
C TRP A 575 16.68 16.57 -7.18
N LEU A 576 15.48 16.02 -6.99
CA LEU A 576 14.80 15.88 -5.71
C LEU A 576 14.64 14.39 -5.44
N ALA A 577 15.41 13.84 -4.51
CA ALA A 577 15.41 12.40 -4.24
C ALA A 577 15.01 12.16 -2.80
N TYR A 578 14.19 11.12 -2.62
CA TYR A 578 13.52 10.78 -1.38
C TYR A 578 13.70 9.30 -1.12
N GLN A 579 14.13 8.97 0.09
CA GLN A 579 14.05 7.62 0.60
C GLN A 579 12.65 7.39 1.21
N GLN A 580 12.16 6.15 1.15
CA GLN A 580 10.81 5.83 1.63
C GLN A 580 10.62 6.11 3.13
N ASP A 581 11.67 6.01 3.94
CA ASP A 581 11.67 6.35 5.37
C ASP A 581 11.67 7.87 5.65
N GLU A 582 11.99 8.69 4.65
CA GLU A 582 11.93 10.15 4.70
C GLU A 582 10.56 10.69 4.26
N LEU A 583 9.73 9.84 3.65
CA LEU A 583 8.40 10.17 3.17
C LEU A 583 7.33 9.53 4.06
N PRO A 584 6.11 10.08 4.08
CA PRO A 584 4.98 9.42 4.74
C PRO A 584 4.47 8.18 3.98
N LEU A 585 5.30 7.56 3.12
CA LEU A 585 4.96 6.43 2.27
C LEU A 585 4.70 5.16 3.10
N ASP A 586 3.90 4.24 2.58
CA ASP A 586 3.83 2.87 3.10
C ASP A 586 5.23 2.23 3.07
N SER A 587 5.60 1.39 4.04
CA SER A 587 6.93 0.76 4.08
C SER A 587 7.13 -0.36 3.05
N SER A 588 6.09 -0.72 2.30
CA SER A 588 6.15 -1.79 1.30
C SER A 588 6.76 -1.33 -0.02
N PRO A 589 7.48 -2.21 -0.74
CA PRO A 589 8.09 -1.87 -2.02
C PRO A 589 7.12 -1.25 -3.03
N ILE A 590 7.55 -0.18 -3.70
CA ILE A 590 6.89 0.40 -4.87
C ILE A 590 6.80 -0.69 -5.96
N SER A 591 5.58 -0.93 -6.46
CA SER A 591 5.31 -1.89 -7.53
C SER A 591 5.12 -1.25 -8.89
N ASP A 592 4.58 -0.02 -8.92
CA ASP A 592 4.34 0.74 -10.15
C ASP A 592 4.15 2.22 -9.82
N ILE A 593 4.41 3.10 -10.78
CA ILE A 593 4.30 4.54 -10.60
C ILE A 593 3.94 5.28 -11.90
N GLY A 594 3.00 6.21 -11.82
CA GLY A 594 2.49 6.95 -12.98
C GLY A 594 2.21 8.41 -12.67
N LEU A 595 2.49 9.30 -13.62
CA LEU A 595 2.12 10.71 -13.54
C LEU A 595 0.84 10.94 -14.34
N ASP A 596 -0.15 11.59 -13.73
CA ASP A 596 -1.39 11.96 -14.42
C ASP A 596 -1.31 13.34 -15.10
N GLU A 597 -2.37 13.66 -15.84
CA GLU A 597 -2.51 14.90 -16.60
C GLU A 597 -2.51 16.17 -15.73
N ASN A 598 -2.72 16.02 -14.41
CA ASN A 598 -2.72 17.09 -13.42
C ASN A 598 -1.41 17.14 -12.62
N GLY A 599 -0.41 16.32 -12.98
CA GLY A 599 0.90 16.31 -12.36
C GLY A 599 0.89 15.65 -10.99
N ILE A 600 -0.14 14.86 -10.71
CA ILE A 600 -0.19 14.01 -9.53
C ILE A 600 0.51 12.70 -9.86
N LEU A 601 1.49 12.37 -9.03
CA LEU A 601 2.19 11.10 -9.10
C LEU A 601 1.41 10.08 -8.28
N TRP A 602 1.06 8.96 -8.90
CA TRP A 602 0.35 7.85 -8.29
C TRP A 602 1.29 6.67 -8.11
N ILE A 603 1.33 6.11 -6.91
CA ILE A 603 2.29 5.10 -6.49
C ILE A 603 1.53 3.90 -5.96
N THR A 604 1.85 2.70 -6.47
CA THR A 604 1.27 1.45 -5.97
C THR A 604 2.34 0.66 -5.25
N HIS A 605 1.93 -0.13 -4.25
CA HIS A 605 2.84 -0.91 -3.42
C HIS A 605 2.49 -2.41 -3.50
N THR A 606 3.50 -3.27 -3.38
CA THR A 606 3.29 -4.72 -3.27
C THR A 606 4.16 -5.28 -2.14
N PRO A 607 3.61 -6.07 -1.20
CA PRO A 607 2.27 -6.69 -1.24
C PRO A 607 1.14 -5.86 -0.60
N ALA A 608 1.39 -4.63 -0.15
CA ALA A 608 0.39 -3.83 0.55
C ALA A 608 -0.75 -3.37 -0.37
N ASN A 609 -1.98 -3.36 0.14
CA ASN A 609 -3.12 -2.77 -0.55
C ASN A 609 -3.22 -1.27 -0.24
N VAL A 610 -2.18 -0.53 -0.65
CA VAL A 610 -2.08 0.91 -0.52
C VAL A 610 -1.76 1.52 -1.88
N VAL A 611 -2.47 2.60 -2.20
CA VAL A 611 -2.14 3.48 -3.32
C VAL A 611 -1.94 4.87 -2.75
N GLU A 612 -0.83 5.50 -3.10
CA GLU A 612 -0.49 6.84 -2.63
C GLU A 612 -0.48 7.80 -3.81
N SER A 613 -0.85 9.04 -3.55
CA SER A 613 -0.76 10.09 -4.56
C SER A 613 -0.19 11.37 -3.98
N VAL A 614 0.59 12.07 -4.79
CA VAL A 614 1.25 13.31 -4.37
C VAL A 614 1.34 14.30 -5.51
N ALA A 615 1.02 15.56 -5.22
CA ALA A 615 1.17 16.62 -6.20
C ALA A 615 2.66 16.86 -6.48
N THR A 616 3.01 16.96 -7.76
CA THR A 616 4.38 17.24 -8.19
C THR A 616 4.48 18.57 -8.92
N ASN A 617 5.66 19.17 -8.87
CA ASN A 617 5.99 20.34 -9.68
C ASN A 617 6.46 19.96 -11.10
N LEU A 618 6.35 18.68 -11.51
CA LEU A 618 6.74 18.26 -12.87
C LEU A 618 5.92 18.96 -13.95
N LEU A 619 4.74 19.52 -13.64
CA LEU A 619 3.96 20.34 -14.57
C LEU A 619 4.32 21.83 -14.57
N THR A 620 5.29 22.28 -13.77
CA THR A 620 5.66 23.70 -13.76
C THR A 620 6.46 24.05 -15.01
N THR A 621 5.75 24.24 -16.12
CA THR A 621 6.23 25.11 -17.20
C THR A 621 6.54 26.47 -16.59
N GLY A 622 7.68 27.06 -16.96
CA GLY A 622 8.18 28.33 -16.44
C GLY A 622 7.10 29.41 -16.26
N LEU A 623 6.55 29.44 -15.06
CA LEU A 623 5.78 30.50 -14.47
C LEU A 623 6.29 30.62 -13.03
N ASP A 624 7.49 31.16 -12.90
CA ASP A 624 7.70 32.24 -11.92
C ASP A 624 6.75 33.40 -12.30
N ASP A 625 5.45 33.18 -12.16
CA ASP A 625 4.53 34.24 -11.81
C ASP A 625 4.32 34.10 -10.30
N PRO A 626 5.00 34.91 -9.47
CA PRO A 626 4.80 34.91 -8.01
C PRO A 626 3.37 35.27 -7.60
N SER A 627 2.42 35.41 -8.53
CA SER A 627 0.99 35.53 -8.27
C SER A 627 0.19 34.20 -8.31
N LEU A 628 0.83 33.06 -8.59
CA LEU A 628 0.17 31.75 -8.76
C LEU A 628 0.56 30.65 -7.77
N THR A 629 1.25 30.97 -6.66
CA THR A 629 1.09 30.14 -5.46
C THR A 629 -0.32 30.40 -4.93
N PRO A 630 -1.24 29.41 -4.85
CA PRO A 630 -2.41 29.60 -4.03
C PRO A 630 -1.91 29.68 -2.59
N THR A 631 -1.66 30.89 -2.11
CA THR A 631 -1.41 31.16 -0.68
C THR A 631 -2.62 30.81 0.18
N THR A 632 -3.72 30.36 -0.45
CA THR A 632 -5.00 30.07 0.16
C THR A 632 -5.28 28.57 0.16
N SER A 633 -5.26 27.91 1.31
CA SER A 633 -5.68 26.52 1.45
C SER A 633 -7.20 26.43 1.64
N ALA A 634 -7.82 25.33 1.20
CA ALA A 634 -9.24 25.07 1.36
C ALA A 634 -9.52 23.69 1.95
N LEU A 635 -10.47 23.61 2.88
CA LEU A 635 -10.94 22.38 3.51
C LEU A 635 -12.47 22.39 3.58
N ALA A 636 -13.09 21.22 3.47
CA ALA A 636 -14.51 21.03 3.75
C ALA A 636 -14.69 19.93 4.81
N TYR A 637 -15.45 20.20 5.86
CA TYR A 637 -15.77 19.19 6.89
C TYR A 637 -17.18 19.38 7.48
N PRO A 638 -17.94 18.29 7.69
CA PRO A 638 -17.66 16.93 7.24
C PRO A 638 -17.75 16.80 5.72
N ASN A 639 -16.94 15.92 5.13
CA ASN A 639 -16.96 15.56 3.72
C ASN A 639 -16.84 14.02 3.60
N PRO A 640 -17.89 13.27 3.22
CA PRO A 640 -19.16 13.74 2.65
C PRO A 640 -20.02 14.62 3.57
N ALA A 641 -20.75 15.56 2.96
CA ALA A 641 -21.65 16.49 3.62
C ALA A 641 -22.78 15.75 4.35
N GLN A 642 -22.89 15.95 5.67
CA GLN A 642 -23.91 15.30 6.49
C GLN A 642 -25.24 16.04 6.36
N GLN A 643 -26.31 15.33 5.98
CA GLN A 643 -27.63 15.92 5.72
C GLN A 643 -27.61 17.07 4.70
N GLY A 644 -26.64 17.05 3.78
CA GLY A 644 -26.41 18.12 2.81
C GLY A 644 -25.80 19.39 3.39
N GLN A 645 -25.24 19.35 4.60
CA GLN A 645 -24.49 20.46 5.20
C GLN A 645 -22.99 20.11 5.28
N THR A 646 -22.14 21.10 5.02
CA THR A 646 -20.69 21.03 5.30
C THR A 646 -20.17 22.41 5.68
N THR A 647 -19.03 22.47 6.36
CA THR A 647 -18.32 23.72 6.65
C THR A 647 -17.13 23.85 5.71
N LEU A 648 -17.05 24.97 4.99
CA LEU A 648 -15.86 25.33 4.23
C LEU A 648 -14.93 26.18 5.08
N VAL A 649 -13.64 25.92 5.00
CA VAL A 649 -12.58 26.70 5.62
C VAL A 649 -11.56 27.09 4.55
N PHE A 650 -11.36 28.39 4.38
CA PHE A 650 -10.29 28.95 3.55
C PHE A 650 -9.29 29.66 4.45
N THR A 651 -8.02 29.26 4.43
CA THR A 651 -6.92 29.90 5.19
C THR A 651 -5.99 30.62 4.23
N GLY A 652 -5.22 31.63 4.68
CA GLY A 652 -4.29 32.36 3.81
C GLY A 652 -4.96 33.35 2.86
N LEU A 653 -6.07 33.94 3.30
CA LEU A 653 -6.76 35.03 2.61
C LEU A 653 -6.12 36.39 2.93
N SER A 654 -6.20 37.35 2.01
CA SER A 654 -5.78 38.73 2.29
C SER A 654 -6.85 39.44 3.11
N VAL A 655 -6.48 39.92 4.31
CA VAL A 655 -7.39 40.66 5.20
C VAL A 655 -7.91 41.92 4.51
N GLY A 656 -9.24 42.07 4.47
CA GLY A 656 -9.92 43.22 3.87
C GLY A 656 -10.24 43.07 2.37
N GLU A 657 -9.85 41.96 1.74
CA GLU A 657 -10.30 41.63 0.39
C GLU A 657 -11.66 40.93 0.38
N ASN A 658 -12.40 41.13 -0.73
CA ASN A 658 -13.62 40.37 -1.01
C ASN A 658 -13.33 39.28 -2.05
N TYR A 659 -13.87 38.09 -1.81
CA TYR A 659 -13.79 36.93 -2.67
C TYR A 659 -15.18 36.53 -3.16
N ARG A 660 -15.24 35.76 -4.23
CA ARG A 660 -16.45 35.10 -4.71
C ARG A 660 -16.31 33.60 -4.54
N LEU A 661 -17.33 32.98 -3.97
CA LEU A 661 -17.43 31.55 -3.77
C LEU A 661 -18.44 30.99 -4.77
N HIS A 662 -17.99 30.11 -5.65
CA HIS A 662 -18.80 29.48 -6.68
C HIS A 662 -19.03 28.01 -6.33
N LEU A 663 -20.29 27.58 -6.24
CA LEU A 663 -20.66 26.16 -6.19
C LEU A 663 -20.87 25.63 -7.60
N ILE A 664 -20.18 24.56 -7.95
CA ILE A 664 -20.16 23.96 -9.29
C ILE A 664 -20.64 22.51 -9.21
N SER A 665 -21.48 22.11 -10.16
CA SER A 665 -21.99 20.74 -10.33
C SER A 665 -20.94 19.76 -10.87
N PRO A 666 -21.18 18.44 -10.77
CA PRO A 666 -20.39 17.38 -11.40
C PRO A 666 -20.04 17.63 -12.88
N ASP A 667 -20.94 18.23 -13.65
CA ASP A 667 -20.78 18.54 -15.09
C ASP A 667 -20.19 19.93 -15.36
N GLY A 668 -19.63 20.60 -14.34
CA GLY A 668 -18.90 21.86 -14.48
C GLY A 668 -19.78 23.12 -14.57
N ARG A 669 -21.08 23.04 -14.26
CA ARG A 669 -22.00 24.19 -14.31
C ARG A 669 -22.01 24.94 -12.98
N LEU A 670 -21.97 26.27 -13.06
CA LEU A 670 -22.16 27.13 -11.88
C LEU A 670 -23.60 27.00 -11.36
N LEU A 671 -23.76 26.54 -10.13
CA LEU A 671 -25.03 26.35 -9.43
C LEU A 671 -25.37 27.51 -8.49
N ARG A 672 -24.37 28.06 -7.80
CA ARG A 672 -24.54 29.17 -6.84
C ARG A 672 -23.28 30.04 -6.80
N GLU A 673 -23.46 31.34 -6.55
CA GLU A 673 -22.38 32.30 -6.30
C GLU A 673 -22.68 33.07 -5.02
N GLU A 674 -21.68 33.20 -4.14
CA GLU A 674 -21.75 33.95 -2.87
C GLU A 674 -20.52 34.87 -2.74
N SER A 675 -20.65 35.99 -2.03
CA SER A 675 -19.53 36.91 -1.77
C SER A 675 -19.04 36.78 -0.34
N LEU A 676 -17.73 36.67 -0.17
CA LEU A 676 -17.06 36.47 1.11
C LEU A 676 -16.11 37.64 1.39
N ALA A 677 -15.97 38.04 2.65
CA ALA A 677 -14.98 39.02 3.09
C ALA A 677 -14.03 38.38 4.10
N ALA A 678 -12.74 38.47 3.85
CA ALA A 678 -11.73 37.92 4.76
C ALA A 678 -11.41 38.93 5.87
N VAL A 679 -11.82 38.63 7.11
CA VAL A 679 -11.62 39.54 8.25
C VAL A 679 -10.35 39.21 9.05
N SER A 680 -9.89 37.95 9.01
CA SER A 680 -8.79 37.45 9.86
C SER A 680 -7.75 36.62 9.09
N GLY A 681 -7.70 36.73 7.77
CA GLY A 681 -6.84 35.90 6.91
C GLY A 681 -7.33 34.45 6.78
N GLU A 682 -8.49 34.19 7.35
CA GLU A 682 -9.22 32.93 7.29
C GLU A 682 -10.71 33.27 7.14
N TRP A 683 -11.43 32.42 6.43
CA TRP A 683 -12.89 32.45 6.38
C TRP A 683 -13.44 31.05 6.66
N ARG A 684 -14.44 30.98 7.53
CA ARG A 684 -15.23 29.76 7.79
C ARG A 684 -16.70 30.04 7.55
N GLY A 685 -17.38 29.14 6.83
CA GLY A 685 -18.81 29.24 6.64
C GLY A 685 -19.46 27.89 6.34
N GLU A 686 -20.64 27.71 6.90
CA GLU A 686 -21.50 26.56 6.62
C GLU A 686 -22.18 26.75 5.27
N VAL A 687 -22.16 25.71 4.45
CA VAL A 687 -22.78 25.68 3.13
C VAL A 687 -23.68 24.47 2.98
N SER A 688 -24.78 24.66 2.26
CA SER A 688 -25.82 23.66 2.09
C SER A 688 -25.94 23.22 0.63
N LEU A 689 -25.78 21.90 0.43
CA LEU A 689 -26.08 21.15 -0.78
C LEU A 689 -27.51 20.57 -0.76
N THR A 690 -28.31 20.90 0.25
CA THR A 690 -29.70 20.41 0.38
C THR A 690 -30.52 20.77 -0.86
N GLY A 691 -31.15 19.76 -1.46
CA GLY A 691 -31.95 19.91 -2.69
C GLY A 691 -31.18 19.72 -3.99
N LEU A 692 -29.87 19.47 -3.92
CA LEU A 692 -29.07 19.03 -5.06
C LEU A 692 -29.07 17.49 -5.15
N PRO A 693 -28.92 16.90 -6.36
CA PRO A 693 -28.72 15.45 -6.50
C PRO A 693 -27.50 14.95 -5.73
N ALA A 694 -27.47 13.66 -5.37
CA ALA A 694 -26.25 13.04 -4.85
C ALA A 694 -25.12 13.16 -5.89
N GLY A 695 -23.91 13.48 -5.44
CA GLY A 695 -22.78 13.69 -6.33
C GLY A 695 -21.66 14.53 -5.73
N LEU A 696 -20.57 14.66 -6.47
CA LEU A 696 -19.41 15.48 -6.09
C LEU A 696 -19.60 16.91 -6.61
N TYR A 697 -19.55 17.88 -5.71
CA TYR A 697 -19.65 19.30 -6.04
C TYR A 697 -18.34 20.01 -5.71
N TRP A 698 -18.06 21.11 -6.39
CA TRP A 698 -16.87 21.92 -6.12
C TRP A 698 -17.22 23.31 -5.66
N TYR A 699 -16.48 23.81 -4.68
CA TYR A 699 -16.46 25.20 -4.29
C TYR A 699 -15.18 25.86 -4.78
N GLN A 700 -15.32 26.80 -5.71
CA GLN A 700 -14.23 27.64 -6.23
C GLN A 700 -14.22 28.98 -5.50
N LEU A 701 -13.08 29.34 -4.92
CA LEU A 701 -12.86 30.67 -4.36
C LEU A 701 -12.08 31.53 -5.37
N LEU A 702 -12.68 32.63 -5.79
CA LEU A 702 -12.14 33.57 -6.77
C LEU A 702 -11.87 34.92 -6.11
N ASP A 703 -10.80 35.60 -6.50
CA ASP A 703 -10.59 36.99 -6.09
C ASP A 703 -11.44 37.98 -6.93
N GLN A 704 -11.28 39.28 -6.68
CA GLN A 704 -11.99 40.32 -7.44
C GLN A 704 -11.58 40.37 -8.93
N GLY A 705 -10.37 39.91 -9.27
CA GLY A 705 -9.90 39.77 -10.65
C GLY A 705 -10.49 38.57 -11.38
N GLY A 706 -11.14 37.65 -10.65
CA GLY A 706 -11.64 36.39 -11.19
C GLY A 706 -10.57 35.31 -11.28
N GLN A 707 -9.44 35.48 -10.62
CA GLN A 707 -8.41 34.45 -10.52
C GLN A 707 -8.80 33.44 -9.44
N LEU A 708 -8.67 32.15 -9.75
CA LEU A 708 -8.92 31.07 -8.79
C LEU A 708 -7.84 31.10 -7.70
N ARG A 709 -8.28 31.16 -6.44
CA ARG A 709 -7.42 31.19 -5.26
C ARG A 709 -7.42 29.88 -4.51
N ALA A 710 -8.55 29.18 -4.47
CA ALA A 710 -8.65 27.86 -3.87
C ALA A 710 -9.82 27.07 -4.46
N LEU A 711 -9.74 25.75 -4.41
CA LEU A 711 -10.77 24.82 -4.86
C LEU A 711 -10.92 23.74 -3.79
N VAL A 712 -12.16 23.39 -3.45
CA VAL A 712 -12.46 22.28 -2.54
C VAL A 712 -13.65 21.48 -3.04
N SER A 713 -13.53 20.16 -3.01
CA SER A 713 -14.62 19.25 -3.38
C SER A 713 -15.44 18.85 -2.16
N VAL A 714 -16.74 18.66 -2.34
CA VAL A 714 -17.68 18.23 -1.31
C VAL A 714 -18.60 17.17 -1.90
N MET A 715 -18.57 15.98 -1.32
CA MET A 715 -19.45 14.88 -1.70
C MET A 715 -20.81 15.04 -1.00
N HIS A 716 -21.90 15.13 -1.78
CA HIS A 716 -23.27 15.09 -1.27
C HIS A 716 -23.83 13.68 -1.40
N LEU A 717 -24.14 13.04 -0.27
CA LEU A 717 -24.88 11.78 -0.24
C LEU A 717 -26.37 12.09 -0.04
N GLN A 718 -27.24 11.58 -0.91
CA GLN A 718 -28.68 11.56 -0.61
C GLN A 718 -28.92 10.50 0.47
N LYS A 719 -29.66 10.89 1.51
CA LYS A 719 -30.34 9.93 2.39
C LYS A 719 -31.68 9.55 1.79
#